data_AF-A0A0C3E182-F1
#
_entry.id   AF-A0A0C3E182-F1
#
_cell.length_a   1.000
_cell.length_b   1.000
_cell.length_c   1.000
_cell.angle_alpha   90.00
_cell.angle_beta   90.00
_cell.angle_gamma   90.00
#
_symmetry.space_group_name_H-M   'P 1'
#
loop_
_entity.id
_entity.type
_entity.pdbx_description
1 polymer ?
#
loop_
_entity_poly.entity_id
_entity_poly.type
_entity_poly.pdbx_seq_one_letter_code
_entity_poly.pdbx_strand_id
1 'polypeptide(L)'
;MVPSFAFIDRTEPVSPTRRTTTSGPRLQPDVRHSASELREFGEAIYKQVWDEFYKWEPGYASDILGDIKNNPVVRVRGGARKMAKSMAKRFLERSPCPVVASGGSGTSNVVITEYATGSGTRTTTVVPISTAVLSDAQRLAPHPPYECCPPINRSILVNDVERSTAKFLPYAEDESFPVESYLKKFEHLEWAQEFDPDFEMIQLETTWRLHVIHGLSISDITRMHILKPTRISHNTGLLWDCMQRDFLQWPGASQTNAKDGLPIGEVPLSDDLHGRLTSMLRAFCPSRNCLGSLCLTHAQPHSAFLPLNKPRITGASMILSEGHPCGPDCFRLVPDIEQYAETLPPPSRDPSQTPFADNLHMILGIAPDLFPCQLAVMCFKPCKEVFVERVHLFPDNTIFLLDRESSTGVSTDGDSESSAQRKGAQHKKKKSKKAGPTFANVAGHLRQPVPFPCAHPGECTTARCQCYSSKFHCQPSCRCGVKCVRQWPACTCQQCGKKCPCRLSSRECIPGICVNCGIRGISKKPCSNTKMQRLYSEPLQVKIGSYGLGAFAMQDIADGNFVGTYAGHVLSNNAADLTGDIRRHNHRNYLFEFEHDSLEPEIFDAARVGNATRFLNHRGHGEDNVGAENILVNGEHQIGFFAKKQVKAGEELLLDYGDTYWTNNNDDDEPTDEKDAQDLHI
;
A
#
# COMPACT_ATOMS: atom_id res chain seq x y z
N MET A 1 -6.80 -8.88 53.04
CA MET A 1 -5.59 -9.68 52.77
C MET A 1 -5.69 -10.17 51.34
N VAL A 2 -5.00 -9.48 50.44
CA VAL A 2 -4.94 -9.77 49.00
C VAL A 2 -3.50 -10.21 48.73
N PRO A 3 -3.25 -11.36 48.06
CA PRO A 3 -1.90 -11.75 47.74
C PRO A 3 -1.34 -10.80 46.67
N SER A 4 -0.18 -10.26 46.99
CA SER A 4 0.69 -9.46 46.14
C SER A 4 0.90 -10.12 44.78
N PHE A 5 0.46 -9.46 43.70
CA PHE A 5 1.03 -9.67 42.38
C PHE A 5 2.48 -9.19 42.43
N ALA A 6 3.43 -10.11 42.32
CA ALA A 6 4.84 -9.79 42.20
C ALA A 6 5.06 -9.06 40.87
N PHE A 7 5.15 -7.73 40.93
CA PHE A 7 5.95 -6.99 39.98
C PHE A 7 7.39 -7.43 40.20
N ILE A 8 8.00 -8.10 39.21
CA ILE A 8 9.44 -8.24 39.17
C ILE A 8 9.98 -6.85 38.84
N ASP A 9 10.44 -6.17 39.88
CA ASP A 9 11.26 -4.97 39.78
C ASP A 9 12.51 -5.33 38.94
N ARG A 10 12.62 -4.73 37.74
CA ARG A 10 13.78 -4.86 36.86
C ARG A 10 14.75 -3.68 37.00
N THR A 11 14.74 -2.99 38.13
CA THR A 11 15.72 -1.93 38.41
C THR A 11 16.78 -2.38 39.41
N GLU A 12 17.70 -3.23 38.95
CA GLU A 12 19.07 -3.16 39.48
C GLU A 12 20.02 -2.70 38.37
N PRO A 13 20.62 -1.51 38.49
CA PRO A 13 21.64 -1.05 37.57
C PRO A 13 22.95 -1.76 37.90
N VAL A 14 23.20 -2.89 37.26
CA VAL A 14 24.59 -3.37 37.17
C VAL A 14 25.29 -2.45 36.18
N SER A 15 26.05 -1.50 36.73
CA SER A 15 27.00 -0.68 35.96
C SER A 15 27.78 -1.58 35.00
N PRO A 16 28.06 -1.15 33.76
CA PRO A 16 28.78 -1.97 32.81
C PRO A 16 30.23 -2.09 33.29
N THR A 17 30.50 -3.07 34.15
CA THR A 17 31.85 -3.59 34.31
C THR A 17 32.24 -4.09 32.93
N ARG A 18 33.13 -3.34 32.29
CA ARG A 18 33.85 -3.65 31.06
C ARG A 18 34.19 -5.14 31.05
N ARG A 19 33.30 -5.96 30.47
CA ARG A 19 33.51 -7.40 30.43
C ARG A 19 34.72 -7.63 29.55
N THR A 20 35.66 -8.36 30.13
CA THR A 20 36.96 -8.74 29.62
C THR A 20 36.89 -9.21 28.18
N THR A 21 37.82 -8.70 27.39
CA THR A 21 38.25 -9.18 26.08
C THR A 21 37.95 -10.66 25.86
N THR A 22 36.98 -10.96 24.99
CA THR A 22 36.86 -12.28 24.38
C THR A 22 38.12 -12.52 23.55
N SER A 23 38.82 -13.61 23.84
CA SER A 23 39.95 -14.14 23.07
C SER A 23 39.45 -14.74 21.75
N GLY A 24 38.79 -13.91 20.94
CA GLY A 24 38.30 -14.28 19.62
C GLY A 24 39.30 -13.93 18.51
N PRO A 25 39.10 -14.48 17.30
CA PRO A 25 39.85 -14.06 16.13
C PRO A 25 39.71 -12.53 15.92
N ARG A 26 40.74 -11.87 15.40
CA ARG A 26 40.71 -10.43 15.10
C ARG A 26 41.09 -10.20 13.65
N LEU A 27 40.21 -9.51 12.92
CA LEU A 27 40.54 -8.94 11.61
C LEU A 27 41.38 -7.67 11.80
N GLN A 28 42.32 -7.43 10.88
CA GLN A 28 43.09 -6.18 10.86
C GLN A 28 42.19 -5.02 10.41
N PRO A 29 42.22 -3.86 11.10
CA PRO A 29 41.55 -2.66 10.62
C PRO A 29 42.19 -2.18 9.30
N ASP A 30 41.38 -1.56 8.44
CA ASP A 30 41.79 -0.85 7.20
C ASP A 30 42.29 -1.70 6.01
N VAL A 31 42.05 -3.02 6.00
CA VAL A 31 42.34 -3.91 4.85
C VAL A 31 41.03 -4.36 4.17
N ARG A 32 40.97 -4.33 2.83
CA ARG A 32 39.86 -4.92 2.07
C ARG A 32 39.95 -6.44 2.14
N HIS A 33 39.12 -7.05 2.99
CA HIS A 33 39.03 -8.51 3.15
C HIS A 33 38.25 -9.16 2.00
N SER A 34 38.68 -10.35 1.58
CA SER A 34 37.97 -11.15 0.59
C SER A 34 36.67 -11.72 1.17
N ALA A 35 35.73 -12.11 0.30
CA ALA A 35 34.46 -12.70 0.75
C ALA A 35 34.66 -14.02 1.52
N SER A 36 35.71 -14.78 1.20
CA SER A 36 36.04 -16.04 1.89
C SER A 36 36.53 -15.79 3.31
N GLU A 37 37.42 -14.81 3.51
CA GLU A 37 37.96 -14.46 4.83
C GLU A 37 36.87 -13.90 5.75
N LEU A 38 35.98 -13.06 5.21
CA LEU A 38 34.82 -12.56 5.95
C LEU A 38 33.87 -13.70 6.37
N ARG A 39 33.66 -14.68 5.49
CA ARG A 39 32.81 -15.84 5.75
C ARG A 39 33.37 -16.72 6.86
N GLU A 40 34.65 -17.10 6.77
CA GLU A 40 35.32 -17.90 7.80
C GLU A 40 35.33 -17.20 9.17
N PHE A 41 35.57 -15.89 9.18
CA PHE A 41 35.53 -15.08 10.39
C PHE A 41 34.11 -15.04 10.99
N GLY A 42 33.10 -14.79 10.16
CA GLY A 42 31.71 -14.78 10.58
C GLY A 42 31.24 -16.13 11.13
N GLU A 43 31.64 -17.25 10.49
CA GLU A 43 31.33 -18.61 10.96
C GLU A 43 31.91 -18.89 12.36
N ALA A 44 33.13 -18.41 12.64
CA ALA A 44 33.75 -18.57 13.96
C ALA A 44 32.99 -17.82 15.06
N ILE A 45 32.57 -16.57 14.79
CA ILE A 45 31.77 -15.79 15.75
C ILE A 45 30.37 -16.40 15.91
N TYR A 46 29.73 -16.82 14.83
CA TYR A 46 28.43 -17.49 14.87
C TYR A 46 28.47 -18.74 15.75
N LYS A 47 29.48 -19.60 15.54
CA LYS A 47 29.68 -20.82 16.34
C LYS A 47 29.88 -20.50 17.82
N GLN A 48 30.64 -19.45 18.14
CA GLN A 48 30.83 -19.03 19.52
C GLN A 48 29.49 -18.64 20.18
N VAL A 49 28.67 -17.83 19.51
CA VAL A 49 27.36 -17.41 20.02
C VAL A 49 26.43 -18.60 20.17
N TRP A 50 26.44 -19.52 19.20
CA TRP A 50 25.68 -20.77 19.22
C TRP A 50 25.99 -21.62 20.45
N ASP A 51 27.27 -21.90 20.69
CA ASP A 51 27.74 -22.72 21.81
C ASP A 51 27.41 -22.07 23.16
N GLU A 52 27.54 -20.74 23.25
CA GLU A 52 27.16 -19.97 24.44
C GLU A 52 25.65 -20.01 24.69
N PHE A 53 24.82 -19.86 23.66
CA PHE A 53 23.36 -19.86 23.76
C PHE A 53 22.82 -21.22 24.23
N TYR A 54 23.20 -22.31 23.56
CA TYR A 54 22.73 -23.66 23.90
C TYR A 54 23.39 -24.27 25.14
N LYS A 55 24.44 -23.63 25.68
CA LYS A 55 24.93 -23.94 27.03
C LYS A 55 23.98 -23.42 28.11
N TRP A 56 23.25 -22.34 27.82
CA TRP A 56 22.33 -21.70 28.76
C TRP A 56 20.88 -22.15 28.58
N GLU A 57 20.38 -22.18 27.34
CA GLU A 57 18.96 -22.35 27.00
C GLU A 57 18.32 -23.58 27.67
N PRO A 58 18.91 -24.80 27.63
CA PRO A 58 18.24 -25.98 28.15
C PRO A 58 17.97 -25.92 29.66
N GLY A 59 18.89 -25.30 30.41
CA GLY A 59 18.75 -25.10 31.86
C GLY A 59 17.66 -24.09 32.16
N TYR A 60 17.67 -22.95 31.47
CA TYR A 60 16.66 -21.92 31.63
C TYR A 60 15.26 -22.41 31.23
N ALA A 61 15.13 -23.11 30.10
CA ALA A 61 13.86 -23.70 29.67
C ALA A 61 13.35 -24.74 30.68
N SER A 62 14.23 -25.58 31.21
CA SER A 62 13.87 -26.54 32.27
C SER A 62 13.37 -25.85 33.55
N ASP A 63 14.03 -24.77 33.96
CA ASP A 63 13.64 -23.99 35.15
C ASP A 63 12.28 -23.30 34.95
N ILE A 64 12.07 -22.65 33.80
CA ILE A 64 10.79 -22.01 33.45
C ILE A 64 9.66 -23.05 33.35
N LEU A 65 9.91 -24.21 32.72
CA LEU A 65 8.93 -25.30 32.66
C LEU A 65 8.67 -25.92 34.04
N GLY A 66 9.67 -25.96 34.91
CA GLY A 66 9.56 -26.34 36.31
C GLY A 66 8.68 -25.37 37.09
N ASP A 67 8.86 -24.07 36.89
CA ASP A 67 8.04 -23.02 37.48
C ASP A 67 6.59 -23.05 36.97
N ILE A 68 6.38 -23.33 35.68
CA ILE A 68 5.04 -23.55 35.09
C ILE A 68 4.40 -24.84 35.65
N LYS A 69 5.18 -25.89 35.93
CA LYS A 69 4.68 -27.11 36.58
C LYS A 69 4.30 -26.87 38.04
N ASN A 70 5.06 -26.04 38.76
CA ASN A 70 4.85 -25.71 40.16
C ASN A 70 3.80 -24.62 40.39
N ASN A 71 3.56 -23.78 39.38
CA ASN A 71 2.44 -22.87 39.28
C ASN A 71 1.65 -23.24 38.02
N PRO A 72 0.84 -24.32 38.07
CA PRO A 72 0.08 -24.74 36.92
C PRO A 72 -0.79 -23.54 36.52
N VAL A 73 -0.45 -22.90 35.40
CA VAL A 73 -1.41 -22.13 34.63
C VAL A 73 -2.59 -23.07 34.52
N VAL A 74 -3.66 -22.77 35.26
CA VAL A 74 -4.86 -23.61 35.34
C VAL A 74 -5.13 -24.01 33.91
N ARG A 75 -4.95 -25.30 33.57
CA ARG A 75 -5.19 -25.77 32.21
C ARG A 75 -6.60 -25.31 31.87
N VAL A 76 -6.71 -24.24 31.09
CA VAL A 76 -7.98 -23.61 30.75
C VAL A 76 -8.81 -24.56 29.87
N ARG A 77 -8.28 -25.73 29.50
CA ARG A 77 -9.03 -26.83 28.89
C ARG A 77 -10.07 -27.48 29.82
N GLY A 78 -9.91 -27.35 31.14
CA GLY A 78 -10.91 -27.78 32.12
C GLY A 78 -11.65 -26.60 32.74
N GLY A 79 -10.94 -25.51 33.06
CA GLY A 79 -11.47 -24.33 33.73
C GLY A 79 -12.41 -23.50 32.88
N ALA A 80 -12.03 -23.09 31.66
CA ALA A 80 -12.95 -22.37 30.78
C ALA A 80 -14.03 -23.28 30.22
N ARG A 81 -13.78 -24.58 30.03
CA ARG A 81 -14.84 -25.51 29.57
C ARG A 81 -15.79 -25.89 30.71
N LYS A 82 -15.35 -25.98 31.98
CA LYS A 82 -16.21 -26.10 33.17
C LYS A 82 -16.83 -24.77 33.58
N MET A 83 -16.20 -23.63 33.30
CA MET A 83 -16.76 -22.30 33.54
C MET A 83 -17.78 -22.00 32.45
N ALA A 84 -17.49 -22.25 31.17
CA ALA A 84 -18.46 -22.20 30.09
C ALA A 84 -19.55 -23.26 30.27
N LYS A 85 -19.23 -24.50 30.70
CA LYS A 85 -20.26 -25.49 31.06
C LYS A 85 -20.95 -25.18 32.38
N SER A 86 -20.38 -24.48 33.36
CA SER A 86 -21.08 -24.12 34.60
C SER A 86 -21.86 -22.82 34.47
N MET A 87 -21.44 -21.93 33.58
CA MET A 87 -22.17 -20.76 33.12
C MET A 87 -23.32 -21.24 32.21
N ALA A 88 -23.07 -22.14 31.26
CA ALA A 88 -24.10 -22.78 30.45
C ALA A 88 -25.00 -23.69 31.28
N LYS A 89 -24.48 -24.45 32.25
CA LYS A 89 -25.28 -25.27 33.18
C LYS A 89 -26.03 -24.40 34.21
N ARG A 90 -25.51 -23.24 34.62
CA ARG A 90 -26.31 -22.22 35.35
C ARG A 90 -27.37 -21.56 34.48
N PHE A 91 -27.13 -21.46 33.16
CA PHE A 91 -28.10 -20.95 32.19
C PHE A 91 -29.14 -22.00 31.78
N LEU A 92 -28.77 -23.29 31.77
CA LEU A 92 -29.58 -24.40 31.27
C LEU A 92 -30.25 -25.22 32.39
N GLU A 93 -29.62 -25.35 33.56
CA GLU A 93 -30.29 -25.81 34.77
C GLU A 93 -31.03 -24.62 35.38
N ARG A 94 -32.24 -24.40 34.85
CA ARG A 94 -33.33 -23.80 35.60
C ARG A 94 -33.35 -24.44 36.99
N SER A 95 -32.79 -23.75 37.99
CA SER A 95 -33.46 -23.80 39.29
C SER A 95 -34.89 -23.34 39.01
N PRO A 96 -35.93 -24.07 39.45
CA PRO A 96 -37.29 -23.57 39.31
C PRO A 96 -37.27 -22.16 39.88
N CYS A 97 -37.59 -21.17 39.04
CA CYS A 97 -37.72 -19.79 39.49
C CYS A 97 -38.54 -19.85 40.77
N PRO A 98 -38.07 -19.32 41.91
CA PRO A 98 -39.01 -19.00 42.95
C PRO A 98 -40.04 -18.12 42.25
N VAL A 99 -41.31 -18.50 42.37
CA VAL A 99 -42.42 -17.66 41.95
C VAL A 99 -42.32 -16.42 42.84
N VAL A 100 -41.48 -15.46 42.46
CA VAL A 100 -41.34 -14.19 43.12
C VAL A 100 -42.41 -13.32 42.49
N ALA A 101 -43.40 -13.03 43.33
CA ALA A 101 -44.47 -12.10 43.05
C ALA A 101 -43.91 -10.82 42.41
N SER A 102 -44.48 -10.48 41.25
CA SER A 102 -44.70 -9.13 40.73
C SER A 102 -43.87 -7.97 41.33
N GLY A 103 -42.96 -7.41 40.52
CA GLY A 103 -42.87 -5.95 40.32
C GLY A 103 -42.08 -5.08 41.31
N GLY A 104 -40.86 -5.46 41.70
CA GLY A 104 -39.98 -4.60 42.52
C GLY A 104 -38.73 -4.09 41.79
N SER A 105 -38.53 -2.77 41.68
CA SER A 105 -37.23 -2.18 41.34
C SER A 105 -36.30 -2.25 42.54
N GLY A 106 -35.11 -2.83 42.40
CA GLY A 106 -34.08 -2.85 43.44
C GLY A 106 -33.08 -1.70 43.26
N THR A 107 -32.71 -1.01 44.33
CA THR A 107 -31.56 -0.10 44.35
C THR A 107 -30.33 -0.88 44.81
N SER A 108 -29.35 -1.06 43.92
CA SER A 108 -28.04 -1.63 44.24
C SER A 108 -27.00 -0.50 44.32
N ASN A 109 -25.91 -0.68 45.05
CA ASN A 109 -24.86 0.32 45.16
C ASN A 109 -23.58 -0.21 44.49
N VAL A 110 -23.03 0.54 43.54
CA VAL A 110 -21.70 0.27 42.97
C VAL A 110 -20.68 1.16 43.65
N VAL A 111 -19.61 0.53 44.12
CA VAL A 111 -18.53 1.22 44.80
C VAL A 111 -17.41 1.46 43.79
N ILE A 112 -17.27 2.71 43.36
CA ILE A 112 -16.16 3.13 42.50
C ILE A 112 -15.03 3.60 43.41
N THR A 113 -13.84 3.06 43.21
CA THR A 113 -12.65 3.51 43.94
C THR A 113 -11.65 4.08 42.95
N GLU A 114 -11.36 5.37 43.09
CA GLU A 114 -10.33 6.06 42.34
C GLU A 114 -9.04 6.14 43.16
N TYR A 115 -7.93 5.94 42.47
CA TYR A 115 -6.58 6.02 43.04
C TYR A 115 -5.81 7.13 42.34
N ALA A 116 -5.49 8.20 43.07
CA ALA A 116 -4.65 9.28 42.55
C ALA A 116 -3.17 8.90 42.69
N THR A 117 -2.49 8.72 41.55
CA THR A 117 -1.13 8.17 41.44
C THR A 117 -0.01 9.07 41.99
N GLY A 118 -0.31 10.25 42.54
CA GLY A 118 0.69 11.16 43.11
C GLY A 118 0.72 11.27 44.65
N SER A 119 -0.40 11.02 45.33
CA SER A 119 -0.55 11.30 46.76
C SER A 119 -0.91 10.09 47.61
N GLY A 120 -1.04 8.90 46.99
CA GLY A 120 -1.44 7.66 47.66
C GLY A 120 -2.86 7.68 48.23
N THR A 121 -3.64 8.72 47.93
CA THR A 121 -4.97 8.93 48.49
C THR A 121 -6.00 8.17 47.67
N ARG A 122 -6.81 7.36 48.36
CA ARG A 122 -7.89 6.56 47.79
C ARG A 122 -9.23 7.24 48.07
N THR A 123 -9.93 7.62 47.02
CA THR A 123 -11.30 8.14 47.13
C THR A 123 -12.27 7.07 46.66
N THR A 124 -13.17 6.66 47.55
CA THR A 124 -14.20 5.67 47.26
C THR A 124 -15.57 6.36 47.21
N THR A 125 -16.20 6.33 46.04
CA THR A 125 -17.50 6.93 45.77
C THR A 125 -18.52 5.83 45.58
N VAL A 126 -19.59 5.85 46.36
CA VAL A 126 -20.68 4.89 46.24
C VAL A 126 -21.75 5.49 45.33
N VAL A 127 -21.97 4.89 44.17
CA VAL A 127 -22.97 5.30 43.20
C VAL A 127 -24.18 4.37 43.32
N PRO A 128 -25.36 4.87 43.74
CA PRO A 128 -26.57 4.09 43.72
C PRO A 128 -27.02 3.88 42.27
N ILE A 129 -27.26 2.62 41.90
CA ILE A 129 -27.84 2.23 40.61
C ILE A 129 -29.19 1.56 40.83
N SER A 130 -30.19 2.05 40.09
CA SER A 130 -31.49 1.39 39.97
C SER A 130 -31.36 0.21 39.02
N THR A 131 -31.47 -1.00 39.55
CA THR A 131 -31.55 -2.22 38.73
C THR A 131 -33.02 -2.52 38.43
N ALA A 132 -33.38 -2.46 37.15
CA ALA A 132 -34.68 -2.93 36.67
C ALA A 132 -34.56 -4.43 36.36
N VAL A 133 -35.35 -5.27 37.03
CA VAL A 133 -35.47 -6.68 36.68
C VAL A 133 -36.33 -6.76 35.42
N LEU A 134 -35.71 -7.01 34.28
CA LEU A 134 -36.44 -7.32 33.06
C LEU A 134 -37.15 -8.67 33.29
N SER A 135 -38.48 -8.68 33.33
CA SER A 135 -39.25 -9.93 33.39
C SER A 135 -38.88 -10.82 32.20
N ASP A 136 -38.79 -12.13 32.40
CA ASP A 136 -38.51 -13.18 31.39
C ASP A 136 -39.30 -13.06 30.06
N ALA A 137 -40.34 -12.20 30.02
CA ALA A 137 -41.13 -11.87 28.85
C ALA A 137 -40.46 -10.90 27.84
N GLN A 138 -39.40 -10.17 28.20
CA GLN A 138 -38.61 -9.42 27.22
C GLN A 138 -37.46 -10.29 26.69
N ARG A 139 -37.80 -11.28 25.86
CA ARG A 139 -36.80 -11.97 25.04
C ARG A 139 -36.15 -10.93 24.13
N LEU A 140 -34.94 -10.49 24.46
CA LEU A 140 -34.12 -9.75 23.52
C LEU A 140 -33.90 -10.66 22.32
N ALA A 141 -34.48 -10.31 21.18
CA ALA A 141 -34.24 -11.03 19.95
C ALA A 141 -32.73 -10.93 19.65
N PRO A 142 -32.03 -12.06 19.40
CA PRO A 142 -30.64 -11.98 18.97
C PRO A 142 -30.57 -11.16 17.68
N HIS A 143 -29.57 -10.30 17.60
CA HIS A 143 -29.30 -9.58 16.36
C HIS A 143 -28.87 -10.59 15.27
N PRO A 144 -29.24 -10.39 13.99
CA PRO A 144 -28.77 -11.24 12.89
C PRO A 144 -27.24 -11.39 12.88
N PRO A 145 -26.72 -12.55 12.46
CA PRO A 145 -25.29 -12.84 12.39
C PRO A 145 -24.60 -11.92 11.37
N TYR A 146 -23.58 -11.21 11.82
CA TYR A 146 -22.76 -10.33 10.98
C TYR A 146 -21.28 -10.67 11.14
N GLU A 147 -20.53 -10.47 10.07
CA GLU A 147 -19.07 -10.60 10.08
C GLU A 147 -18.42 -9.23 10.28
N CYS A 148 -17.21 -9.22 10.84
CA CYS A 148 -16.45 -7.98 10.92
C CYS A 148 -16.04 -7.54 9.50
N CYS A 149 -16.28 -6.26 9.19
CA CYS A 149 -15.93 -5.67 7.91
C CYS A 149 -15.42 -4.25 8.16
N PRO A 150 -14.09 -4.02 8.16
CA PRO A 150 -13.53 -2.69 8.28
C PRO A 150 -14.01 -1.78 7.14
N PRO A 151 -14.47 -0.55 7.46
CA PRO A 151 -15.00 0.36 6.46
C PRO A 151 -13.87 0.91 5.57
N ILE A 152 -14.05 0.85 4.25
CA ILE A 152 -13.14 1.43 3.25
C ILE A 152 -13.91 2.21 2.20
N ASN A 153 -13.36 3.35 1.76
CA ASN A 153 -13.96 4.17 0.69
C ASN A 153 -13.25 4.02 -0.66
N ARG A 154 -12.13 3.28 -0.68
CA ARG A 154 -11.35 2.99 -1.88
C ARG A 154 -10.91 1.52 -1.82
N SER A 155 -10.98 0.84 -2.95
CA SER A 155 -10.58 -0.56 -3.05
C SER A 155 -9.09 -0.76 -2.77
N ILE A 156 -8.76 -1.95 -2.27
CA ILE A 156 -7.40 -2.34 -1.90
C ILE A 156 -6.99 -3.47 -2.84
N LEU A 157 -5.93 -3.28 -3.61
CA LEU A 157 -5.39 -4.33 -4.45
C LEU A 157 -4.65 -5.33 -3.57
N VAL A 158 -5.01 -6.60 -3.67
CA VAL A 158 -4.33 -7.65 -2.90
C VAL A 158 -3.25 -8.28 -3.76
N ASN A 159 -2.03 -8.32 -3.23
CA ASN A 159 -0.90 -8.93 -3.90
C ASN A 159 -1.05 -10.47 -3.93
N ASP A 160 -0.93 -11.07 -5.11
CA ASP A 160 -1.06 -12.52 -5.31
C ASP A 160 0.01 -13.32 -4.54
N VAL A 161 1.19 -12.73 -4.31
CA VAL A 161 2.31 -13.39 -3.60
C VAL A 161 1.95 -13.77 -2.15
N GLU A 162 1.05 -13.04 -1.49
CA GLU A 162 0.64 -13.36 -0.12
C GLU A 162 -0.30 -14.57 -0.02
N ARG A 163 -0.67 -15.19 -1.14
CA ARG A 163 -1.79 -16.15 -1.20
C ARG A 163 -1.42 -17.56 -1.69
N SER A 164 -0.16 -17.84 -2.01
CA SER A 164 0.34 -19.23 -2.07
C SER A 164 0.42 -19.86 -0.68
N THR A 165 0.32 -19.05 0.38
CA THR A 165 0.45 -19.48 1.77
C THR A 165 -0.89 -19.34 2.51
N ALA A 166 -1.39 -20.42 3.10
CA ALA A 166 -2.53 -20.36 3.99
C ALA A 166 -2.12 -19.70 5.32
N LYS A 167 -2.71 -18.55 5.65
CA LYS A 167 -2.37 -17.80 6.87
C LYS A 167 -3.02 -18.36 8.14
N PHE A 168 -4.22 -18.91 8.01
CA PHE A 168 -4.94 -19.58 9.08
C PHE A 168 -5.89 -20.63 8.51
N LEU A 169 -6.40 -21.51 9.38
CA LEU A 169 -7.44 -22.47 9.05
C LEU A 169 -8.82 -21.88 9.38
N PRO A 170 -9.62 -21.45 8.37
CA PRO A 170 -10.98 -20.97 8.62
C PRO A 170 -11.86 -22.12 9.11
N TYR A 171 -12.81 -21.79 10.01
CA TYR A 171 -13.80 -22.72 10.53
C TYR A 171 -13.20 -24.04 11.06
N ALA A 172 -12.02 -23.98 11.71
CA ALA A 172 -11.30 -25.17 12.18
C ALA A 172 -12.09 -26.08 13.15
N GLU A 173 -13.15 -25.56 13.78
CA GLU A 173 -14.03 -26.29 14.68
C GLU A 173 -15.31 -26.81 14.00
N ASP A 174 -15.54 -26.48 12.72
CA ASP A 174 -16.71 -26.87 11.94
C ASP A 174 -16.38 -28.05 11.03
N GLU A 175 -16.99 -29.20 11.31
CA GLU A 175 -16.78 -30.43 10.53
C GLU A 175 -17.36 -30.35 9.11
N SER A 176 -18.27 -29.41 8.83
CA SER A 176 -18.85 -29.22 7.50
C SER A 176 -17.96 -28.39 6.55
N PHE A 177 -16.96 -27.69 7.08
CA PHE A 177 -16.03 -26.93 6.24
C PHE A 177 -15.02 -27.88 5.57
N PRO A 178 -14.81 -27.80 4.24
CA PRO A 178 -13.98 -28.76 3.52
C PRO A 178 -12.49 -28.39 3.66
N VAL A 179 -11.93 -28.61 4.85
CA VAL A 179 -10.56 -28.26 5.24
C VAL A 179 -9.52 -28.80 4.25
N GLU A 180 -9.61 -30.08 3.88
CA GLU A 180 -8.61 -30.70 3.01
C GLU A 180 -8.61 -30.11 1.60
N SER A 181 -9.79 -29.84 1.02
CA SER A 181 -9.85 -29.23 -0.32
C SER A 181 -9.40 -27.77 -0.29
N TYR A 182 -9.74 -27.05 0.78
CA TYR A 182 -9.29 -25.68 0.99
C TYR A 182 -7.76 -25.59 1.08
N LEU A 183 -7.14 -26.40 1.94
CA LEU A 183 -5.69 -26.38 2.13
C LEU A 183 -4.90 -26.83 0.90
N LYS A 184 -5.45 -27.73 0.06
CA LYS A 184 -4.82 -28.17 -1.20
C LYS A 184 -4.63 -27.05 -2.22
N LYS A 185 -5.32 -25.91 -2.06
CA LYS A 185 -5.17 -24.75 -2.94
C LYS A 185 -3.95 -23.88 -2.62
N PHE A 186 -3.29 -24.14 -1.49
CA PHE A 186 -2.11 -23.40 -1.04
C PHE A 186 -0.85 -24.26 -1.20
N GLU A 187 0.24 -23.64 -1.64
CA GLU A 187 1.55 -24.28 -1.76
C GLU A 187 2.23 -24.43 -0.38
N HIS A 188 1.96 -23.48 0.51
CA HIS A 188 2.58 -23.39 1.83
C HIS A 188 1.52 -23.14 2.92
N LEU A 189 1.85 -23.51 4.15
CA LEU A 189 1.04 -23.17 5.33
C LEU A 189 1.90 -22.29 6.23
N GLU A 190 1.40 -21.13 6.63
CA GLU A 190 2.17 -20.17 7.42
C GLU A 190 2.58 -20.77 8.76
N TRP A 191 1.71 -21.58 9.36
CA TRP A 191 1.99 -22.30 10.62
C TRP A 191 2.83 -23.57 10.46
N ALA A 192 3.16 -23.98 9.22
CA ALA A 192 4.04 -25.10 8.96
C ALA A 192 5.47 -24.67 8.62
N GLN A 193 5.74 -23.37 8.47
CA GLN A 193 7.12 -22.89 8.44
C GLN A 193 7.76 -23.16 9.80
N GLU A 194 8.86 -23.91 9.82
CA GLU A 194 9.71 -24.08 10.99
C GLU A 194 10.35 -22.72 11.31
N PHE A 195 9.62 -21.91 12.07
CA PHE A 195 10.14 -20.71 12.70
C PHE A 195 10.75 -21.11 14.04
N ASP A 196 12.07 -21.09 14.11
CA ASP A 196 12.78 -21.29 15.37
C ASP A 196 13.37 -19.94 15.85
N PRO A 197 12.82 -19.36 16.93
CA PRO A 197 13.22 -18.06 17.47
C PRO A 197 14.67 -18.06 17.99
N ASP A 198 15.24 -19.21 18.32
CA ASP A 198 16.60 -19.31 18.84
C ASP A 198 17.61 -18.89 17.77
N PHE A 199 17.41 -19.34 16.52
CA PHE A 199 18.26 -18.93 15.40
C PHE A 199 18.26 -17.43 15.19
N GLU A 200 17.11 -16.75 15.30
CA GLU A 200 17.05 -15.30 15.13
C GLU A 200 17.82 -14.59 16.24
N MET A 201 17.72 -15.05 17.48
CA MET A 201 18.47 -14.49 18.62
C MET A 201 19.99 -14.71 18.47
N ILE A 202 20.41 -15.90 18.05
CA ILE A 202 21.82 -16.22 17.80
C ILE A 202 22.36 -15.37 16.65
N GLN A 203 21.61 -15.25 15.55
CA GLN A 203 22.01 -14.45 14.40
C GLN A 203 22.06 -12.95 14.72
N LEU A 204 21.13 -12.44 15.53
CA LEU A 204 21.11 -11.05 15.97
C LEU A 204 22.33 -10.72 16.84
N GLU A 205 22.64 -11.56 17.82
CA GLU A 205 23.84 -11.40 18.66
C GLU A 205 25.13 -11.55 17.84
N THR A 206 25.17 -12.47 16.89
CA THR A 206 26.30 -12.59 15.95
C THR A 206 26.48 -11.31 15.13
N THR A 207 25.39 -10.78 14.56
CA THR A 207 25.40 -9.53 13.79
C THR A 207 25.91 -8.36 14.63
N TRP A 208 25.46 -8.27 15.88
CA TRP A 208 25.90 -7.24 16.81
C TRP A 208 27.39 -7.33 17.11
N ARG A 209 27.91 -8.52 17.44
CA ARG A 209 29.35 -8.70 17.72
C ARG A 209 30.19 -8.34 16.51
N LEU A 210 29.79 -8.77 15.31
CA LEU A 210 30.48 -8.43 14.06
C LEU A 210 30.48 -6.91 13.80
N HIS A 211 29.37 -6.23 14.06
CA HIS A 211 29.25 -4.78 13.80
C HIS A 211 29.90 -3.92 14.89
N VAL A 212 29.59 -4.16 16.16
CA VAL A 212 29.94 -3.29 17.29
C VAL A 212 31.29 -3.63 17.89
N ILE A 213 31.65 -4.91 18.02
CA ILE A 213 32.96 -5.32 18.56
C ILE A 213 34.01 -5.29 17.46
N HIS A 214 33.67 -5.79 16.27
CA HIS A 214 34.64 -5.97 15.18
C HIS A 214 34.58 -4.89 14.10
N GLY A 215 33.65 -3.91 14.19
CA GLY A 215 33.62 -2.74 13.31
C GLY A 215 33.25 -3.04 11.86
N LEU A 216 32.66 -4.21 11.55
CA LEU A 216 32.30 -4.58 10.18
C LEU A 216 31.05 -3.83 9.73
N SER A 217 31.03 -3.41 8.46
CA SER A 217 29.83 -2.80 7.88
C SER A 217 28.71 -3.82 7.71
N ILE A 218 27.45 -3.38 7.77
CA ILE A 218 26.29 -4.27 7.52
C ILE A 218 26.40 -4.93 6.14
N SER A 219 26.92 -4.20 5.14
CA SER A 219 27.14 -4.74 3.80
C SER A 219 28.16 -5.89 3.79
N ASP A 220 29.23 -5.79 4.59
CA ASP A 220 30.22 -6.86 4.69
C ASP A 220 29.65 -8.09 5.40
N ILE A 221 28.82 -7.88 6.42
CA ILE A 221 28.09 -8.97 7.10
C ILE A 221 27.14 -9.68 6.14
N THR A 222 26.36 -8.94 5.34
CA THR A 222 25.45 -9.54 4.33
C THR A 222 26.21 -10.34 3.28
N ARG A 223 27.40 -9.86 2.85
CA ARG A 223 28.27 -10.55 1.88
C ARG A 223 28.82 -11.89 2.37
N MET A 224 28.78 -12.18 3.68
CA MET A 224 29.21 -13.46 4.23
C MET A 224 28.26 -14.61 3.85
N HIS A 225 26.98 -14.32 3.60
CA HIS A 225 25.93 -15.31 3.30
C HIS A 225 25.79 -16.44 4.35
N ILE A 226 26.07 -16.15 5.62
CA ILE A 226 25.94 -17.11 6.75
C ILE A 226 24.75 -16.81 7.66
N LEU A 227 24.21 -15.58 7.62
CA LEU A 227 23.06 -15.14 8.41
C LEU A 227 21.87 -14.90 7.48
N LYS A 228 20.65 -14.89 8.04
CA LYS A 228 19.48 -14.32 7.37
C LYS A 228 19.84 -12.92 6.87
N PRO A 229 19.40 -12.51 5.66
CA PRO A 229 19.67 -11.18 5.17
C PRO A 229 19.32 -10.13 6.24
N THR A 230 20.34 -9.40 6.68
CA THR A 230 20.25 -8.46 7.80
C THR A 230 19.14 -7.42 7.56
N ARG A 231 18.97 -7.02 6.29
CA ARG A 231 17.87 -6.22 5.77
C ARG A 231 17.54 -6.60 4.33
N ILE A 232 16.26 -6.73 4.01
CA ILE A 232 15.74 -6.97 2.65
C ILE A 232 14.96 -5.75 2.16
N SER A 233 14.17 -5.13 3.05
CA SER A 233 13.44 -3.89 2.82
C SER A 233 13.40 -3.03 4.09
N HIS A 234 12.66 -1.92 4.06
CA HIS A 234 12.38 -1.09 5.24
C HIS A 234 11.57 -1.82 6.33
N ASN A 235 10.90 -2.91 5.99
CA ASN A 235 9.98 -3.66 6.85
C ASN A 235 10.19 -5.19 6.81
N THR A 236 11.36 -5.66 6.36
CA THR A 236 11.69 -7.10 6.32
C THR A 236 13.21 -7.33 6.47
N GLY A 237 13.58 -8.46 7.06
CA GLY A 237 14.97 -8.88 7.29
C GLY A 237 15.29 -8.99 8.78
N LEU A 238 16.40 -9.66 9.11
CA LEU A 238 16.73 -10.04 10.50
C LEU A 238 16.58 -8.89 11.49
N LEU A 239 17.11 -7.70 11.17
CA LEU A 239 17.07 -6.55 12.08
C LEU A 239 15.65 -6.02 12.30
N TRP A 240 14.80 -6.03 11.26
CA TRP A 240 13.40 -5.61 11.40
C TRP A 240 12.57 -6.65 12.12
N ASP A 241 12.73 -7.93 11.76
CA ASP A 241 11.94 -9.03 12.29
C ASP A 241 12.16 -9.19 13.80
N CYS A 242 13.41 -9.07 14.26
CA CYS A 242 13.73 -9.10 15.69
C CYS A 242 13.18 -7.89 16.47
N MET A 243 12.93 -6.74 15.83
CA MET A 243 12.31 -5.60 16.52
C MET A 243 10.81 -5.77 16.78
N GLN A 244 10.13 -6.60 16.00
CA GLN A 244 8.69 -6.82 16.15
C GLN A 244 8.38 -7.81 17.29
N ARG A 245 9.40 -8.27 18.01
CA ARG A 245 9.32 -9.34 19.00
C ARG A 245 9.92 -8.90 20.34
N ASP A 246 9.54 -9.64 21.38
CA ASP A 246 10.17 -9.49 22.69
C ASP A 246 11.63 -9.96 22.62
N PHE A 247 12.54 -9.12 23.11
CA PHE A 247 13.97 -9.42 23.09
C PHE A 247 14.34 -10.39 24.23
N LEU A 248 14.90 -11.55 23.88
CA LEU A 248 15.37 -12.53 24.85
C LEU A 248 16.78 -12.18 25.34
N GLN A 249 16.88 -11.75 26.60
CA GLN A 249 18.17 -11.53 27.24
C GLN A 249 18.69 -12.84 27.86
N TRP A 250 19.95 -13.19 27.60
CA TRP A 250 20.56 -14.40 28.14
C TRP A 250 22.00 -14.19 28.63
N PRO A 251 22.48 -14.98 29.61
CA PRO A 251 23.83 -14.88 30.14
C PRO A 251 24.90 -15.20 29.08
N GLY A 252 25.47 -14.16 28.49
CA GLY A 252 26.43 -14.28 27.39
C GLY A 252 26.12 -13.34 26.23
N ALA A 253 24.86 -12.92 26.09
CA ALA A 253 24.48 -11.84 25.19
C ALA A 253 25.19 -10.54 25.58
N SER A 254 25.78 -9.88 24.59
CA SER A 254 26.41 -8.57 24.75
C SER A 254 25.37 -7.44 24.70
N GLN A 255 24.24 -7.70 24.02
CA GLN A 255 23.11 -6.79 23.92
C GLN A 255 22.22 -6.82 25.16
N THR A 256 21.80 -5.64 25.62
CA THR A 256 20.78 -5.48 26.66
C THR A 256 19.38 -5.20 26.09
N ASN A 257 19.31 -4.74 24.84
CA ASN A 257 18.10 -4.48 24.07
C ASN A 257 18.39 -4.71 22.58
N ALA A 258 17.37 -5.08 21.80
CA ALA A 258 17.41 -5.15 20.35
C ALA A 258 17.85 -3.83 19.67
N LYS A 259 17.77 -2.69 20.37
CA LYS A 259 18.11 -1.35 19.86
C LYS A 259 19.57 -0.91 20.06
N ASP A 260 20.37 -1.69 20.76
CA ASP A 260 21.70 -1.26 21.18
C ASP A 260 22.70 -1.38 20.02
N GLY A 261 23.20 -0.27 19.48
CA GLY A 261 24.39 -0.24 18.60
C GLY A 261 24.21 -0.75 17.16
N LEU A 262 23.08 -1.36 16.81
CA LEU A 262 22.77 -1.73 15.42
C LEU A 262 22.02 -0.60 14.70
N PRO A 263 22.34 -0.34 13.41
CA PRO A 263 21.55 0.60 12.62
C PRO A 263 20.19 -0.04 12.39
N ILE A 264 19.14 0.56 12.95
CA ILE A 264 17.78 -0.01 12.99
C ILE A 264 16.75 0.85 12.24
N GLY A 265 17.02 2.14 12.05
CA GLY A 265 16.28 2.96 11.08
C GLY A 265 16.81 2.78 9.66
N GLU A 266 15.99 3.08 8.64
CA GLU A 266 16.51 3.40 7.29
C GLU A 266 17.31 4.70 7.39
N VAL A 267 18.57 4.61 7.79
CA VAL A 267 19.52 5.68 7.48
C VAL A 267 20.05 5.33 6.08
N PRO A 268 19.84 6.17 5.06
CA PRO A 268 20.36 5.90 3.73
C PRO A 268 21.89 5.69 3.82
N LEU A 269 22.39 4.73 3.03
CA LEU A 269 23.81 4.33 3.00
C LEU A 269 24.75 5.52 2.70
N SER A 270 24.23 6.62 2.18
CA SER A 270 24.90 7.90 2.01
C SER A 270 24.06 9.03 2.60
N ASP A 271 24.72 10.03 3.20
CA ASP A 271 24.08 11.27 3.69
C ASP A 271 23.73 12.25 2.54
N ASP A 272 23.76 11.76 1.29
CA ASP A 272 23.53 12.56 0.10
C ASP A 272 22.03 12.72 -0.23
N LEU A 273 21.70 13.70 -1.09
CA LEU A 273 20.32 13.96 -1.50
C LEU A 273 19.73 12.82 -2.36
N HIS A 274 20.56 12.10 -3.10
CA HIS A 274 20.11 11.04 -4.00
C HIS A 274 19.56 9.83 -3.23
N GLY A 275 20.32 9.36 -2.23
CA GLY A 275 19.94 8.26 -1.36
C GLY A 275 18.66 8.58 -0.58
N ARG A 276 18.57 9.79 -0.01
CA ARG A 276 17.37 10.28 0.69
C ARG A 276 16.16 10.36 -0.23
N LEU A 277 16.30 10.95 -1.42
CA LEU A 277 15.20 11.06 -2.38
C LEU A 277 14.76 9.68 -2.88
N THR A 278 15.69 8.78 -3.17
CA THR A 278 15.39 7.44 -3.67
C THR A 278 14.68 6.59 -2.61
N SER A 279 15.10 6.66 -1.34
CA SER A 279 14.38 6.02 -0.23
C SER A 279 12.99 6.61 -0.07
N MET A 280 12.86 7.94 -0.01
CA MET A 280 11.56 8.60 0.17
C MET A 280 10.61 8.29 -0.99
N LEU A 281 11.09 8.32 -2.23
CA LEU A 281 10.25 8.08 -3.39
C LEU A 281 9.61 6.69 -3.33
N ARG A 282 10.31 5.65 -2.83
CA ARG A 282 9.75 4.29 -2.67
C ARG A 282 8.58 4.21 -1.68
N ALA A 283 8.45 5.18 -0.79
CA ALA A 283 7.37 5.20 0.17
C ALA A 283 6.08 5.80 -0.41
N PHE A 284 6.13 6.62 -1.46
CA PHE A 284 4.96 7.32 -2.01
C PHE A 284 4.37 6.61 -3.21
N CYS A 285 3.07 6.70 -3.46
CA CYS A 285 2.52 6.14 -4.70
C CYS A 285 3.12 6.83 -5.95
N PRO A 286 3.57 6.08 -6.98
CA PRO A 286 4.05 6.68 -8.22
C PRO A 286 2.92 7.23 -9.11
N SER A 287 1.66 6.91 -8.81
CA SER A 287 0.50 7.44 -9.52
C SER A 287 0.31 8.91 -9.20
N ARG A 288 0.37 9.78 -10.21
CA ARG A 288 0.34 11.25 -10.03
C ARG A 288 -0.94 11.79 -9.38
N ASN A 289 -2.02 11.00 -9.37
CA ASN A 289 -3.29 11.34 -8.73
C ASN A 289 -3.41 10.74 -7.32
N CYS A 290 -2.40 10.02 -6.84
CA CYS A 290 -2.34 9.42 -5.52
C CYS A 290 -1.13 9.97 -4.77
N LEU A 291 -1.37 10.65 -3.65
CA LEU A 291 -0.32 11.16 -2.77
C LEU A 291 -0.15 10.28 -1.52
N GLY A 292 -0.74 9.09 -1.52
CA GLY A 292 -0.67 8.16 -0.40
C GLY A 292 0.71 7.54 -0.27
N SER A 293 1.24 7.53 0.94
CA SER A 293 2.39 6.69 1.30
C SER A 293 1.93 5.23 1.46
N LEU A 294 2.75 4.26 1.03
CA LEU A 294 2.48 2.83 1.10
C LEU A 294 1.08 2.49 0.55
N CYS A 295 0.79 3.03 -0.64
CA CYS A 295 -0.52 2.90 -1.27
C CYS A 295 -0.85 1.43 -1.55
N LEU A 296 -1.96 0.95 -0.98
CA LEU A 296 -2.44 -0.42 -1.17
C LEU A 296 -3.36 -0.58 -2.39
N THR A 297 -3.70 0.51 -3.08
CA THR A 297 -4.58 0.46 -4.27
C THR A 297 -3.78 0.31 -5.55
N HIS A 298 -2.63 0.99 -5.67
CA HIS A 298 -1.85 1.04 -6.90
C HIS A 298 -0.61 0.16 -6.80
N ALA A 299 -0.60 -1.02 -7.42
CA ALA A 299 0.60 -1.87 -7.52
C ALA A 299 1.62 -1.40 -8.58
N GLN A 300 1.61 -0.11 -8.94
CA GLN A 300 2.55 0.39 -9.94
C GLN A 300 3.97 0.33 -9.38
N PRO A 301 4.92 -0.30 -10.09
CA PRO A 301 6.30 -0.27 -9.66
C PRO A 301 6.78 1.19 -9.66
N HIS A 302 7.58 1.53 -8.67
CA HIS A 302 8.36 2.76 -8.72
C HIS A 302 9.16 2.76 -10.01
N SER A 303 8.78 3.63 -10.95
CA SER A 303 9.64 3.89 -12.08
C SER A 303 10.94 4.45 -11.52
N ALA A 304 12.01 3.66 -11.59
CA ALA A 304 13.36 4.09 -11.24
C ALA A 304 13.81 5.32 -12.06
N PHE A 305 13.07 5.62 -13.13
CA PHE A 305 13.25 6.83 -13.91
C PHE A 305 12.56 8.02 -13.25
N LEU A 306 13.32 8.78 -12.47
CA LEU A 306 13.15 10.24 -12.54
C LEU A 306 13.32 10.62 -14.02
N PRO A 307 12.36 11.31 -14.65
CA PRO A 307 12.53 11.74 -16.03
C PRO A 307 13.73 12.68 -16.06
N LEU A 308 14.87 12.18 -16.56
CA LEU A 308 16.03 13.00 -16.88
C LEU A 308 15.62 13.91 -18.02
N ASN A 309 15.03 15.04 -17.66
CA ASN A 309 14.66 16.05 -18.62
C ASN A 309 15.95 16.60 -19.20
N LYS A 310 16.00 16.73 -20.53
CA LYS A 310 17.15 17.37 -21.17
C LYS A 310 17.02 18.90 -20.99
N PRO A 311 18.12 19.62 -20.70
CA PRO A 311 18.11 21.07 -20.66
C PRO A 311 17.68 21.65 -22.01
N ARG A 312 16.88 22.73 -21.97
CA ARG A 312 16.45 23.50 -23.14
C ARG A 312 16.98 24.92 -23.13
N ILE A 313 17.35 25.44 -21.97
CA ILE A 313 17.87 26.79 -21.81
C ILE A 313 19.40 26.75 -21.65
N THR A 314 20.10 27.44 -22.55
CA THR A 314 21.56 27.59 -22.53
C THR A 314 22.02 28.60 -21.48
N GLY A 315 23.26 28.48 -21.02
CA GLY A 315 23.91 29.46 -20.14
C GLY A 315 23.95 30.85 -20.77
N ALA A 316 24.29 30.95 -22.06
CA ALA A 316 24.25 32.22 -22.78
C ALA A 316 22.85 32.86 -22.77
N SER A 317 21.80 32.05 -22.98
CA SER A 317 20.40 32.53 -22.93
C SER A 317 20.01 32.99 -21.53
N MET A 318 20.48 32.30 -20.46
CA MET A 318 20.23 32.72 -19.08
C MET A 318 20.86 34.07 -18.77
N ILE A 319 22.08 34.36 -19.24
CA ILE A 319 22.73 35.67 -19.07
C ILE A 319 21.91 36.77 -19.74
N LEU A 320 21.46 36.52 -20.97
CA LEU A 320 20.71 37.50 -21.78
C LEU A 320 19.25 37.68 -21.37
N SER A 321 18.69 36.75 -20.59
CA SER A 321 17.29 36.81 -20.16
C SER A 321 16.99 38.01 -19.28
N GLU A 322 15.76 38.52 -19.28
CA GLU A 322 15.35 39.63 -18.39
C GLU A 322 15.19 39.17 -16.92
N GLY A 323 15.56 40.02 -15.97
CA GLY A 323 15.32 39.78 -14.54
C GLY A 323 16.21 40.60 -13.61
N HIS A 324 15.74 40.84 -12.39
CA HIS A 324 16.51 41.55 -11.36
C HIS A 324 17.54 40.62 -10.69
N PRO A 325 18.72 41.14 -10.27
CA PRO A 325 19.68 40.39 -9.48
C PRO A 325 19.06 39.86 -8.19
N CYS A 326 19.33 38.60 -7.84
CA CYS A 326 18.83 37.99 -6.61
C CYS A 326 19.59 38.41 -5.34
N GLY A 327 20.69 39.15 -5.49
CA GLY A 327 21.58 39.56 -4.41
C GLY A 327 22.95 39.99 -4.96
N PRO A 328 23.91 40.35 -4.07
CA PRO A 328 25.25 40.79 -4.47
C PRO A 328 26.06 39.72 -5.20
N ASP A 329 25.82 38.44 -4.91
CA ASP A 329 26.48 37.30 -5.54
C ASP A 329 25.71 36.72 -6.73
N CYS A 330 24.84 37.50 -7.37
CA CYS A 330 24.06 37.05 -8.50
C CYS A 330 24.92 36.86 -9.76
N PHE A 331 24.69 35.77 -10.50
CA PHE A 331 25.38 35.50 -11.78
C PHE A 331 25.25 36.65 -12.80
N ARG A 332 24.16 37.44 -12.72
CA ARG A 332 23.90 38.60 -13.59
C ARG A 332 24.82 39.80 -13.31
N LEU A 333 25.43 39.86 -12.14
CA LEU A 333 26.31 40.95 -11.73
C LEU A 333 27.79 40.65 -12.02
N VAL A 334 28.09 39.46 -12.54
CA VAL A 334 29.45 39.06 -12.89
C VAL A 334 29.76 39.57 -14.30
N PRO A 335 30.72 40.50 -14.48
CA PRO A 335 31.02 41.09 -15.78
C PRO A 335 31.69 40.11 -16.75
N ASP A 336 32.50 39.19 -16.22
CA ASP A 336 33.12 38.09 -16.97
C ASP A 336 33.04 36.79 -16.14
N ILE A 337 32.20 35.86 -16.60
CA ILE A 337 31.97 34.60 -15.90
C ILE A 337 33.09 33.59 -16.12
N GLU A 338 33.80 33.65 -17.25
CA GLU A 338 34.90 32.76 -17.59
C GLU A 338 36.08 33.05 -16.67
N GLN A 339 36.39 34.35 -16.50
CA GLN A 339 37.40 34.79 -15.53
C GLN A 339 37.02 34.41 -14.10
N TYR A 340 35.74 34.53 -13.71
CA TYR A 340 35.29 34.12 -12.39
C TYR A 340 35.42 32.60 -12.18
N ALA A 341 35.14 31.79 -13.21
CA ALA A 341 35.26 30.34 -13.13
C ALA A 341 36.70 29.89 -12.81
N GLU A 342 37.72 30.60 -13.33
CA GLU A 342 39.13 30.34 -13.01
C GLU A 342 39.49 30.61 -11.54
N THR A 343 38.70 31.42 -10.83
CA THR A 343 38.91 31.70 -9.40
C THR A 343 38.36 30.60 -8.48
N LEU A 344 37.55 29.69 -9.01
CA LEU A 344 36.99 28.58 -8.24
C LEU A 344 38.01 27.43 -8.11
N PRO A 345 38.03 26.73 -6.96
CA PRO A 345 38.89 25.56 -6.81
C PRO A 345 38.49 24.47 -7.82
N PRO A 346 39.46 23.71 -8.36
CA PRO A 346 39.16 22.63 -9.30
C PRO A 346 38.27 21.58 -8.63
N PRO A 347 37.33 20.94 -9.37
CA PRO A 347 36.45 19.92 -8.80
C PRO A 347 37.28 18.77 -8.23
N SER A 348 37.02 18.43 -6.96
CA SER A 348 37.67 17.30 -6.30
C SER A 348 37.32 15.99 -7.03
N ARG A 349 38.30 15.09 -7.18
CA ARG A 349 38.09 13.76 -7.79
C ARG A 349 37.46 12.75 -6.81
N ASP A 350 37.31 13.14 -5.54
CA ASP A 350 36.70 12.32 -4.49
C ASP A 350 35.22 12.69 -4.33
N PRO A 351 34.27 11.80 -4.70
CA PRO A 351 32.84 12.04 -4.59
C PRO A 351 32.38 12.36 -3.16
N SER A 352 33.08 11.86 -2.14
CA SER A 352 32.74 12.12 -0.73
C SER A 352 33.00 13.58 -0.29
N GLN A 353 33.74 14.35 -1.11
CA GLN A 353 34.14 15.72 -0.83
C GLN A 353 33.37 16.78 -1.64
N THR A 354 32.43 16.37 -2.52
CA THR A 354 31.62 17.31 -3.34
C THR A 354 30.09 17.18 -3.15
N PRO A 355 29.54 17.26 -1.92
CA PRO A 355 28.08 17.17 -1.70
C PRO A 355 27.27 18.20 -2.52
N PHE A 356 27.87 19.35 -2.81
CA PHE A 356 27.23 20.40 -3.61
C PHE A 356 27.02 19.98 -5.07
N ALA A 357 28.05 19.44 -5.73
CA ALA A 357 27.98 19.04 -7.14
C ALA A 357 26.96 17.91 -7.34
N ASP A 358 26.93 16.94 -6.42
CA ASP A 358 25.97 15.84 -6.45
C ASP A 358 24.53 16.31 -6.23
N ASN A 359 24.31 17.22 -5.26
CA ASN A 359 23.00 17.82 -5.03
C ASN A 359 22.52 18.62 -6.25
N LEU A 360 23.42 19.41 -6.85
CA LEU A 360 23.12 20.19 -8.04
C LEU A 360 22.79 19.27 -9.23
N HIS A 361 23.59 18.23 -9.46
CA HIS A 361 23.34 17.23 -10.51
C HIS A 361 21.99 16.53 -10.33
N MET A 362 21.60 16.20 -9.09
CA MET A 362 20.30 15.61 -8.78
C MET A 362 19.13 16.55 -9.05
N ILE A 363 19.22 17.80 -8.57
CA ILE A 363 18.17 18.82 -8.80
C ILE A 363 18.02 19.10 -10.29
N LEU A 364 19.13 19.26 -11.01
CA LEU A 364 19.16 19.51 -12.44
C LEU A 364 18.70 18.31 -13.27
N GLY A 365 18.92 17.07 -12.79
CA GLY A 365 18.36 15.87 -13.41
C GLY A 365 16.83 15.88 -13.44
N ILE A 366 16.19 16.48 -12.43
CA ILE A 366 14.72 16.62 -12.34
C ILE A 366 14.25 17.86 -13.10
N ALA A 367 14.93 18.99 -12.90
CA ALA A 367 14.54 20.30 -13.39
C ALA A 367 15.76 21.07 -13.98
N PRO A 368 16.18 20.72 -15.21
CA PRO A 368 17.44 21.23 -15.81
C PRO A 368 17.40 22.72 -16.19
N ASP A 369 16.19 23.28 -16.33
CA ASP A 369 15.94 24.66 -16.76
C ASP A 369 15.73 25.62 -15.57
N LEU A 370 15.93 25.17 -14.31
CA LEU A 370 15.90 26.07 -13.15
C LEU A 370 17.00 27.13 -13.26
N PHE A 371 16.64 28.37 -12.92
CA PHE A 371 17.59 29.48 -12.98
C PHE A 371 18.60 29.43 -11.82
N PRO A 372 19.84 29.90 -12.03
CA PRO A 372 20.87 29.90 -10.99
C PRO A 372 20.45 30.58 -9.69
N CYS A 373 19.59 31.61 -9.76
CA CYS A 373 19.05 32.28 -8.58
C CYS A 373 18.20 31.35 -7.71
N GLN A 374 17.43 30.45 -8.32
CA GLN A 374 16.60 29.47 -7.61
C GLN A 374 17.46 28.33 -7.08
N LEU A 375 18.39 27.85 -7.91
CA LEU A 375 19.34 26.81 -7.54
C LEU A 375 20.25 27.24 -6.39
N ALA A 376 20.65 28.51 -6.32
CA ALA A 376 21.41 29.09 -5.20
C ALA A 376 20.74 28.88 -3.85
N VAL A 377 19.42 29.10 -3.79
CA VAL A 377 18.62 28.89 -2.58
C VAL A 377 18.52 27.41 -2.25
N MET A 378 18.31 26.55 -3.25
CA MET A 378 18.17 25.10 -3.06
C MET A 378 19.47 24.41 -2.66
N CYS A 379 20.60 24.89 -3.17
CA CYS A 379 21.93 24.32 -2.95
C CYS A 379 22.70 24.99 -1.80
N PHE A 380 22.15 26.06 -1.21
CA PHE A 380 22.83 26.88 -0.19
C PHE A 380 24.21 27.39 -0.65
N LYS A 381 24.28 27.87 -1.89
CA LYS A 381 25.52 28.36 -2.53
C LYS A 381 25.34 29.71 -3.21
N PRO A 382 26.41 30.52 -3.36
CA PRO A 382 26.35 31.76 -4.13
C PRO A 382 25.84 31.54 -5.55
N CYS A 383 24.98 32.44 -6.02
CA CYS A 383 24.31 32.28 -7.32
C CYS A 383 25.28 32.26 -8.51
N LYS A 384 26.36 33.05 -8.44
CA LYS A 384 27.46 33.02 -9.40
C LYS A 384 28.22 31.68 -9.45
N GLU A 385 28.47 31.03 -8.31
CA GLU A 385 29.14 29.71 -8.23
C GLU A 385 28.26 28.62 -8.84
N VAL A 386 26.96 28.63 -8.52
CA VAL A 386 25.97 27.69 -9.07
C VAL A 386 25.83 27.82 -10.58
N PHE A 387 25.90 29.04 -11.12
CA PHE A 387 25.84 29.25 -12.56
C PHE A 387 27.05 28.63 -13.27
N VAL A 388 28.26 28.82 -12.73
CA VAL A 388 29.48 28.21 -13.28
C VAL A 388 29.37 26.69 -13.29
N GLU A 389 29.02 26.07 -12.17
CA GLU A 389 28.87 24.62 -12.08
C GLU A 389 27.78 24.07 -13.03
N ARG A 390 26.65 24.79 -13.18
CA ARG A 390 25.61 24.41 -14.13
C ARG A 390 26.14 24.40 -15.58
N VAL A 391 26.92 25.42 -15.98
CA VAL A 391 27.49 25.50 -17.34
C VAL A 391 28.52 24.39 -17.58
N HIS A 392 29.24 23.96 -16.54
CA HIS A 392 30.11 22.78 -16.62
C HIS A 392 29.32 21.47 -16.80
N LEU A 393 28.22 21.31 -16.06
CA LEU A 393 27.34 20.14 -16.17
C LEU A 393 26.58 20.09 -17.50
N PHE A 394 26.13 21.25 -18.00
CA PHE A 394 25.40 21.38 -19.26
C PHE A 394 26.02 22.46 -20.16
N PRO A 395 27.13 22.15 -20.85
CA PRO A 395 27.76 23.09 -21.76
C PRO A 395 26.84 23.43 -22.95
N ASP A 396 26.82 24.69 -23.39
CA ASP A 396 25.85 25.17 -24.39
C ASP A 396 25.87 24.35 -25.69
N ASN A 397 27.04 23.88 -26.14
CA ASN A 397 27.19 23.04 -27.32
C ASN A 397 26.46 21.68 -27.22
N THR A 398 26.29 21.14 -26.00
CA THR A 398 25.55 19.89 -25.75
C THR A 398 24.04 20.09 -25.85
N ILE A 399 23.56 21.31 -25.59
CA ILE A 399 22.14 21.66 -25.64
C ILE A 399 21.69 21.84 -27.10
N PHE A 400 22.51 22.49 -27.94
CA PHE A 400 22.18 22.73 -29.36
C PHE A 400 22.15 21.46 -30.23
N LEU A 401 22.87 20.40 -29.87
CA LEU A 401 22.86 19.13 -30.61
C LEU A 401 21.54 18.36 -30.45
N LEU A 402 20.84 18.58 -29.35
CA LEU A 402 19.58 17.91 -29.03
C LEU A 402 18.40 18.37 -29.90
N ASP A 403 18.41 19.64 -30.33
CA ASP A 403 17.42 20.15 -31.27
C ASP A 403 17.60 19.54 -32.68
N ARG A 404 18.84 19.21 -33.08
CA ARG A 404 19.11 18.55 -34.38
C ARG A 404 18.68 17.08 -34.37
N GLU A 405 18.94 16.32 -33.31
CA GLU A 405 18.53 14.91 -33.21
C GLU A 405 17.01 14.72 -33.16
N SER A 406 16.26 15.71 -32.68
CA SER A 406 14.78 15.70 -32.73
C SER A 406 14.21 15.86 -34.15
N SER A 407 15.05 16.23 -35.12
CA SER A 407 14.65 16.50 -36.52
C SER A 407 15.15 15.47 -37.54
N THR A 408 16.03 14.56 -37.15
CA THR A 408 16.55 13.50 -38.05
C THR A 408 16.56 12.15 -37.34
N GLY A 409 15.53 11.34 -37.60
CA GLY A 409 15.59 9.91 -37.29
C GLY A 409 16.76 9.29 -38.05
N VAL A 410 17.77 8.81 -37.31
CA VAL A 410 18.92 8.12 -37.85
C VAL A 410 18.46 6.75 -38.34
N SER A 411 18.37 6.61 -39.67
CA SER A 411 18.42 5.31 -40.34
C SER A 411 19.88 4.87 -40.35
N THR A 412 20.21 3.85 -39.57
CA THR A 412 21.38 3.02 -39.82
C THR A 412 21.09 2.21 -41.07
N ASP A 413 21.93 2.33 -42.09
CA ASP A 413 22.35 1.23 -42.97
C ASP A 413 23.56 1.73 -43.77
N GLY A 414 24.69 1.05 -43.61
CA GLY A 414 25.80 1.14 -44.53
C GLY A 414 25.49 0.28 -45.76
N ASP A 415 25.87 0.77 -46.94
CA ASP A 415 26.72 0.03 -47.88
C ASP A 415 26.93 0.81 -49.19
N SER A 416 28.21 0.87 -49.57
CA SER A 416 28.81 0.86 -50.92
C SER A 416 28.33 1.83 -52.02
N GLU A 417 29.27 2.64 -52.48
CA GLU A 417 29.23 3.41 -53.73
C GLU A 417 29.03 2.52 -54.98
N SER A 418 28.15 2.93 -55.91
CA SER A 418 28.54 3.16 -57.31
C SER A 418 27.44 3.86 -58.12
N SER A 419 27.93 4.72 -59.02
CA SER A 419 27.29 5.64 -59.95
C SER A 419 26.22 5.08 -60.90
N ALA A 420 25.15 5.84 -61.17
CA ALA A 420 24.72 6.24 -62.53
C ALA A 420 23.44 7.14 -62.57
N GLN A 421 23.61 8.30 -63.20
CA GLN A 421 22.73 9.01 -64.15
C GLN A 421 21.20 9.19 -63.91
N ARG A 422 20.87 10.47 -63.70
CA ARG A 422 19.60 11.21 -63.91
C ARG A 422 18.65 10.64 -64.99
N LYS A 423 17.34 10.58 -64.68
CA LYS A 423 16.25 11.22 -65.46
C LYS A 423 15.07 11.60 -64.55
N GLY A 424 14.52 12.79 -64.77
CA GLY A 424 13.47 13.38 -63.94
C GLY A 424 12.07 12.85 -64.25
N ALA A 425 11.24 12.81 -63.21
CA ALA A 425 9.79 12.84 -63.31
C ALA A 425 9.24 13.58 -62.09
N GLN A 426 8.62 14.74 -62.32
CA GLN A 426 7.87 15.46 -61.31
C GLN A 426 6.63 14.63 -60.92
N HIS A 427 6.71 13.90 -59.83
CA HIS A 427 5.53 13.35 -59.15
C HIS A 427 5.14 14.27 -58.00
N LYS A 428 3.99 14.95 -58.16
CA LYS A 428 3.26 15.58 -57.06
C LYS A 428 2.99 14.52 -55.98
N LYS A 429 3.81 14.49 -54.92
CA LYS A 429 3.54 13.68 -53.72
C LYS A 429 2.23 14.16 -53.10
N LYS A 430 1.14 13.40 -53.30
CA LYS A 430 -0.02 13.41 -52.40
C LYS A 430 0.54 13.15 -50.99
N LYS A 431 0.50 14.13 -50.10
CA LYS A 431 0.73 13.90 -48.66
C LYS A 431 -0.30 12.86 -48.22
N SER A 432 0.12 11.62 -47.97
CA SER A 432 -0.74 10.68 -47.26
C SER A 432 -1.04 11.31 -45.90
N LYS A 433 -2.31 11.54 -45.60
CA LYS A 433 -2.71 11.92 -44.24
C LYS A 433 -2.25 10.76 -43.36
N LYS A 434 -1.26 10.99 -42.48
CA LYS A 434 -0.92 10.01 -41.43
C LYS A 434 -2.23 9.67 -40.71
N ALA A 435 -2.60 8.39 -40.69
CA ALA A 435 -3.77 7.94 -39.96
C ALA A 435 -3.61 8.31 -38.47
N GLY A 436 -4.68 8.81 -37.85
CA GLY A 436 -4.67 9.18 -36.45
C GLY A 436 -4.46 7.95 -35.54
N PRO A 437 -4.19 8.17 -34.24
CA PRO A 437 -4.06 7.08 -33.28
C PRO A 437 -5.35 6.26 -33.21
N THR A 438 -5.20 4.94 -33.19
CA THR A 438 -6.30 3.98 -33.02
C THR A 438 -6.52 3.69 -31.53
N PHE A 439 -7.79 3.58 -31.14
CA PHE A 439 -8.21 3.31 -29.76
C PHE A 439 -9.25 2.19 -29.71
N ALA A 440 -9.27 1.45 -28.61
CA ALA A 440 -10.39 0.58 -28.28
C ALA A 440 -11.68 1.40 -28.12
N ASN A 441 -12.82 0.81 -28.47
CA ASN A 441 -14.13 1.41 -28.22
C ASN A 441 -14.47 1.34 -26.72
N VAL A 442 -15.66 1.82 -26.34
CA VAL A 442 -16.09 1.85 -24.94
C VAL A 442 -16.09 0.45 -24.33
N ALA A 443 -16.81 -0.50 -24.95
CA ALA A 443 -16.83 -1.88 -24.48
C ALA A 443 -15.43 -2.51 -24.44
N GLY A 444 -14.60 -2.30 -25.46
CA GLY A 444 -13.28 -2.93 -25.57
C GLY A 444 -12.31 -2.49 -24.49
N HIS A 445 -12.33 -1.23 -24.06
CA HIS A 445 -11.43 -0.78 -22.99
C HIS A 445 -11.95 -1.09 -21.57
N LEU A 446 -13.26 -1.29 -21.39
CA LEU A 446 -13.84 -1.73 -20.12
C LEU A 446 -13.66 -3.23 -19.88
N ARG A 447 -13.50 -4.01 -20.97
CA ARG A 447 -13.30 -5.47 -20.93
C ARG A 447 -11.83 -5.89 -21.01
N GLN A 448 -10.89 -4.95 -20.86
CA GLN A 448 -9.46 -5.22 -20.93
C GLN A 448 -8.75 -4.55 -19.76
N PRO A 449 -7.68 -5.15 -19.20
CA PRO A 449 -6.98 -4.57 -18.07
C PRO A 449 -6.35 -3.25 -18.49
N VAL A 450 -6.39 -2.24 -17.62
CA VAL A 450 -5.75 -0.96 -17.92
C VAL A 450 -4.24 -1.18 -17.98
N PRO A 451 -3.56 -0.83 -19.09
CA PRO A 451 -2.12 -1.04 -19.18
C PRO A 451 -1.38 -0.16 -18.17
N PHE A 452 -0.26 -0.67 -17.66
CA PHE A 452 0.63 0.12 -16.80
C PHE A 452 1.03 1.44 -17.47
N PRO A 453 1.24 2.51 -16.67
CA PRO A 453 1.56 3.81 -17.25
C PRO A 453 2.87 3.76 -18.04
N CYS A 454 2.82 4.13 -19.32
CA CYS A 454 4.01 4.13 -20.17
C CYS A 454 5.12 5.05 -19.63
N ALA A 455 6.35 4.56 -19.68
CA ALA A 455 7.57 5.31 -19.39
C ALA A 455 8.66 4.87 -20.38
N HIS A 456 8.79 5.59 -21.49
CA HIS A 456 9.80 5.33 -22.52
C HIS A 456 10.18 6.63 -23.22
N PRO A 457 11.38 6.73 -23.81
CA PRO A 457 11.73 7.88 -24.64
C PRO A 457 10.97 7.83 -25.97
N GLY A 458 10.77 9.01 -26.57
CA GLY A 458 10.06 9.18 -27.84
C GLY A 458 8.53 9.23 -27.71
N GLU A 459 7.85 9.38 -28.85
CA GLU A 459 6.40 9.53 -28.90
C GLU A 459 5.66 8.21 -28.67
N CYS A 460 4.45 8.29 -28.10
CA CYS A 460 3.55 7.15 -27.96
C CYS A 460 2.80 6.84 -29.27
N THR A 461 3.52 6.58 -30.36
CA THR A 461 2.93 6.33 -31.69
C THR A 461 3.32 4.98 -32.28
N THR A 462 4.16 4.21 -31.58
CA THR A 462 4.67 2.91 -32.03
C THR A 462 4.42 1.83 -30.97
N ALA A 463 4.62 0.56 -31.35
CA ALA A 463 4.51 -0.60 -30.46
C ALA A 463 5.48 -0.57 -29.26
N ARG A 464 6.45 0.35 -29.23
CA ARG A 464 7.29 0.62 -28.05
C ARG A 464 6.47 1.11 -26.85
N CYS A 465 5.32 1.73 -27.10
CA CYS A 465 4.42 2.19 -26.06
C CYS A 465 3.38 1.12 -25.73
N GLN A 466 3.32 0.65 -24.48
CA GLN A 466 2.30 -0.30 -24.05
C GLN A 466 0.87 0.22 -24.26
N CYS A 467 0.62 1.51 -23.99
CA CYS A 467 -0.69 2.12 -24.26
C CYS A 467 -1.06 2.08 -25.74
N TYR A 468 -0.08 2.17 -26.65
CA TYR A 468 -0.31 2.02 -28.09
C TYR A 468 -0.67 0.57 -28.43
N SER A 469 0.12 -0.39 -27.96
CA SER A 469 -0.07 -1.83 -28.22
C SER A 469 -1.43 -2.32 -27.71
N SER A 470 -1.86 -1.86 -26.54
CA SER A 470 -3.18 -2.16 -25.98
C SER A 470 -4.32 -1.33 -26.58
N LYS A 471 -4.04 -0.39 -27.50
CA LYS A 471 -5.03 0.57 -28.05
C LYS A 471 -5.74 1.42 -26.97
N PHE A 472 -5.10 1.67 -25.83
CA PHE A 472 -5.60 2.55 -24.78
C PHE A 472 -5.14 4.00 -25.01
N HIS A 473 -5.87 4.92 -24.39
CA HIS A 473 -5.37 6.29 -24.19
C HIS A 473 -4.27 6.29 -23.14
N CYS A 474 -3.25 7.14 -23.31
CA CYS A 474 -2.27 7.38 -22.25
C CYS A 474 -2.98 7.98 -21.04
N GLN A 475 -2.76 7.37 -19.88
CA GLN A 475 -3.38 7.74 -18.62
C GLN A 475 -2.64 8.94 -17.97
N PRO A 476 -3.25 9.64 -17.00
CA PRO A 476 -2.61 10.76 -16.31
C PRO A 476 -1.30 10.39 -15.61
N SER A 477 -1.18 9.14 -15.18
CA SER A 477 0.00 8.54 -14.56
C SER A 477 1.14 8.26 -15.54
N CYS A 478 0.90 8.30 -16.86
CA CYS A 478 1.94 8.08 -17.88
C CYS A 478 3.02 9.18 -17.84
N ARG A 479 4.24 8.80 -18.22
CA ARG A 479 5.42 9.69 -18.26
C ARG A 479 5.70 10.30 -19.63
N CYS A 480 4.79 10.11 -20.59
CA CYS A 480 4.86 10.65 -21.96
C CYS A 480 4.63 12.18 -22.08
N GLY A 481 4.41 12.87 -20.96
CA GLY A 481 4.19 14.32 -20.91
C GLY A 481 2.78 14.78 -21.30
N VAL A 482 2.51 16.07 -21.08
CA VAL A 482 1.17 16.70 -21.27
C VAL A 482 0.79 17.00 -22.72
N LYS A 483 1.72 16.82 -23.66
CA LYS A 483 1.49 17.02 -25.10
C LYS A 483 1.35 15.69 -25.86
N CYS A 484 1.16 14.58 -25.15
CA CYS A 484 1.05 13.27 -25.77
C CYS A 484 -0.20 13.17 -26.66
N VAL A 485 0.00 12.78 -27.92
CA VAL A 485 -1.09 12.64 -28.91
C VAL A 485 -2.08 11.51 -28.60
N ARG A 486 -1.71 10.57 -27.71
CA ARG A 486 -2.60 9.49 -27.23
C ARG A 486 -3.32 9.81 -25.93
N GLN A 487 -3.11 11.00 -25.36
CA GLN A 487 -3.81 11.41 -24.14
C GLN A 487 -5.31 11.58 -24.42
N TRP A 488 -6.15 11.28 -23.42
CA TRP A 488 -7.59 11.52 -23.52
C TRP A 488 -7.90 12.98 -23.83
N PRO A 489 -8.75 13.30 -24.83
CA PRO A 489 -9.10 14.67 -25.14
C PRO A 489 -9.97 15.28 -24.04
N ALA A 490 -9.67 16.52 -23.66
CA ALA A 490 -10.48 17.26 -22.68
C ALA A 490 -11.93 17.38 -23.13
N CYS A 491 -12.88 17.22 -22.21
CA CYS A 491 -14.26 17.60 -22.50
C CYS A 491 -14.35 19.13 -22.65
N THR A 492 -15.22 19.59 -23.55
CA THR A 492 -15.52 21.02 -23.78
C THR A 492 -16.72 21.50 -22.98
N CYS A 493 -17.26 20.65 -22.10
CA CYS A 493 -18.44 20.94 -21.31
C CYS A 493 -18.18 22.04 -20.29
N GLN A 494 -19.19 22.90 -20.06
CA GLN A 494 -19.25 23.76 -18.88
C GLN A 494 -19.80 23.00 -17.67
N GLN A 495 -20.72 22.05 -17.90
CA GLN A 495 -21.27 21.11 -16.92
C GLN A 495 -21.45 19.74 -17.57
N CYS A 496 -20.99 18.68 -16.90
CA CYS A 496 -20.99 17.33 -17.46
C CYS A 496 -22.29 16.57 -17.16
N GLY A 497 -23.29 16.73 -18.03
CA GLY A 497 -24.49 15.87 -18.07
C GLY A 497 -24.32 14.60 -18.92
N LYS A 498 -25.42 13.90 -19.21
CA LYS A 498 -25.44 12.62 -19.97
C LYS A 498 -24.74 12.67 -21.34
N LYS A 499 -24.67 13.84 -22.00
CA LYS A 499 -24.02 14.04 -23.31
C LYS A 499 -22.51 14.34 -23.24
N CYS A 500 -21.91 14.35 -22.05
CA CYS A 500 -20.48 14.61 -21.90
C CYS A 500 -19.66 13.48 -22.55
N PRO A 501 -18.63 13.78 -23.36
CA PRO A 501 -17.82 12.74 -24.00
C PRO A 501 -17.10 11.84 -22.99
N CYS A 502 -16.76 12.35 -21.80
CA CYS A 502 -16.21 11.53 -20.72
C CYS A 502 -17.23 10.49 -20.22
N ARG A 503 -18.47 10.91 -19.92
CA ARG A 503 -19.54 10.00 -19.48
C ARG A 503 -19.92 8.98 -20.56
N LEU A 504 -20.06 9.43 -21.80
CA LEU A 504 -20.35 8.55 -22.95
C LEU A 504 -19.25 7.50 -23.19
N SER A 505 -18.06 7.72 -22.65
CA SER A 505 -16.94 6.79 -22.73
C SER A 505 -16.74 5.99 -21.45
N SER A 506 -17.69 6.03 -20.51
CA SER A 506 -17.59 5.40 -19.18
C SER A 506 -16.34 5.81 -18.42
N ARG A 507 -16.01 7.12 -18.45
CA ARG A 507 -14.87 7.70 -17.72
C ARG A 507 -15.32 8.88 -16.88
N GLU A 508 -14.72 9.03 -15.70
CA GLU A 508 -14.79 10.31 -15.00
C GLU A 508 -13.97 11.39 -15.73
N CYS A 509 -14.35 12.65 -15.51
CA CYS A 509 -13.55 13.75 -16.02
C CYS A 509 -12.19 13.76 -15.31
N ILE A 510 -11.13 14.06 -16.06
CA ILE A 510 -9.75 13.95 -15.57
C ILE A 510 -9.22 15.33 -15.14
N PRO A 511 -8.78 15.50 -13.88
CA PRO A 511 -8.20 16.76 -13.42
C PRO A 511 -6.94 17.14 -14.22
N GLY A 512 -6.79 18.42 -14.54
CA GLY A 512 -5.67 18.91 -15.36
C GLY A 512 -5.84 18.74 -16.87
N ILE A 513 -6.72 17.83 -17.32
CA ILE A 513 -7.11 17.69 -18.74
C ILE A 513 -8.46 18.39 -18.97
N CYS A 514 -9.49 17.99 -18.23
CA CYS A 514 -10.83 18.58 -18.33
C CYS A 514 -10.91 19.90 -17.57
N VAL A 515 -10.46 21.00 -18.16
CA VAL A 515 -10.31 22.27 -17.43
C VAL A 515 -11.60 23.11 -17.30
N ASN A 516 -12.54 22.99 -18.25
CA ASN A 516 -13.69 23.90 -18.35
C ASN A 516 -14.93 23.44 -17.56
N CYS A 517 -15.04 22.16 -17.23
CA CYS A 517 -16.29 21.60 -16.67
C CYS A 517 -16.49 21.82 -15.17
N GLY A 518 -15.63 22.63 -14.53
CA GLY A 518 -15.66 22.82 -13.07
C GLY A 518 -15.08 21.64 -12.28
N ILE A 519 -14.20 20.82 -12.88
CA ILE A 519 -13.59 19.64 -12.23
C ILE A 519 -12.83 19.97 -10.94
N ARG A 520 -12.29 21.19 -10.83
CA ARG A 520 -11.55 21.62 -9.64
C ARG A 520 -12.44 21.80 -8.42
N GLY A 521 -13.77 21.85 -8.59
CA GLY A 521 -14.72 22.00 -7.49
C GLY A 521 -14.82 23.39 -6.88
N ILE A 522 -14.04 24.36 -7.39
CA ILE A 522 -14.03 25.75 -6.90
C ILE A 522 -15.24 26.54 -7.45
N SER A 523 -15.82 26.09 -8.56
CA SER A 523 -16.98 26.74 -9.17
C SER A 523 -18.24 26.53 -8.33
N LYS A 524 -19.16 27.50 -8.36
CA LYS A 524 -20.52 27.39 -7.77
C LYS A 524 -21.33 26.20 -8.32
N LYS A 525 -20.92 25.66 -9.46
CA LYS A 525 -21.49 24.47 -10.12
C LYS A 525 -20.34 23.52 -10.42
N PRO A 526 -19.93 22.66 -9.47
CA PRO A 526 -18.83 21.73 -9.66
C PRO A 526 -19.21 20.63 -10.67
N CYS A 527 -18.20 20.03 -11.32
CA CYS A 527 -18.43 18.93 -12.25
C CYS A 527 -19.05 17.72 -11.55
N SER A 528 -20.22 17.25 -12.00
CA SER A 528 -20.88 16.06 -11.45
C SER A 528 -20.26 14.73 -11.87
N ASN A 529 -19.31 14.72 -12.82
CA ASN A 529 -18.61 13.52 -13.30
C ASN A 529 -17.24 13.35 -12.59
N THR A 530 -17.26 13.53 -11.26
CA THR A 530 -16.07 13.50 -10.39
C THR A 530 -16.36 12.89 -9.00
N LYS A 531 -17.53 12.27 -8.83
CA LYS A 531 -18.00 11.78 -7.53
C LYS A 531 -17.13 10.61 -7.03
N MET A 532 -16.75 9.68 -7.90
CA MET A 532 -15.96 8.50 -7.55
C MET A 532 -14.52 8.88 -7.17
N GLN A 533 -13.83 9.70 -7.98
CA GLN A 533 -12.46 10.13 -7.64
C GLN A 533 -12.38 10.99 -6.37
N ARG A 534 -13.51 11.60 -5.95
CA ARG A 534 -13.64 12.37 -4.72
C ARG A 534 -14.14 11.54 -3.54
N LEU A 535 -14.34 10.23 -3.73
CA LEU A 535 -14.85 9.31 -2.70
C LEU A 535 -16.21 9.77 -2.12
N TYR A 536 -17.03 10.41 -2.95
CA TYR A 536 -18.39 10.79 -2.55
C TYR A 536 -19.24 9.53 -2.42
N SER A 537 -20.20 9.54 -1.49
CA SER A 537 -21.29 8.57 -1.39
C SER A 537 -22.53 9.33 -0.95
N GLU A 538 -23.70 8.94 -1.47
CA GLU A 538 -24.96 9.34 -0.86
C GLU A 538 -25.02 8.79 0.58
N PRO A 539 -25.69 9.47 1.51
CA PRO A 539 -25.81 9.01 2.89
C PRO A 539 -26.72 7.78 2.95
N LEU A 540 -26.14 6.65 3.35
CA LEU A 540 -26.82 5.35 3.44
C LEU A 540 -26.90 4.89 4.90
N GLN A 541 -28.01 4.25 5.25
CA GLN A 541 -28.19 3.60 6.54
C GLN A 541 -28.27 2.08 6.34
N VAL A 542 -27.48 1.32 7.10
CA VAL A 542 -27.58 -0.14 7.12
C VAL A 542 -28.52 -0.57 8.24
N LYS A 543 -29.55 -1.34 7.91
CA LYS A 543 -30.52 -1.93 8.86
C LYS A 543 -31.07 -3.24 8.29
N ILE A 544 -31.97 -3.91 9.01
CA ILE A 544 -32.63 -5.12 8.51
C ILE A 544 -33.35 -4.80 7.20
N GLY A 545 -33.02 -5.55 6.16
CA GLY A 545 -33.51 -5.38 4.79
C GLY A 545 -34.35 -6.55 4.32
N SER A 546 -34.55 -6.63 3.01
CA SER A 546 -35.28 -7.73 2.37
C SER A 546 -34.57 -9.07 2.59
N TYR A 547 -33.23 -9.08 2.53
CA TYR A 547 -32.39 -10.24 2.83
C TYR A 547 -31.32 -9.83 3.84
N GLY A 548 -31.41 -10.34 5.07
CA GLY A 548 -30.47 -9.99 6.15
C GLY A 548 -30.37 -8.48 6.41
N LEU A 549 -29.19 -7.91 6.20
CA LEU A 549 -28.94 -6.47 6.28
C LEU A 549 -29.00 -5.82 4.91
N GLY A 550 -29.74 -4.72 4.79
CA GLY A 550 -29.89 -3.92 3.57
C GLY A 550 -29.37 -2.49 3.74
N ALA A 551 -29.02 -1.85 2.61
CA ALA A 551 -28.69 -0.43 2.53
C ALA A 551 -29.92 0.41 2.18
N PHE A 552 -30.17 1.48 2.93
CA PHE A 552 -31.33 2.35 2.75
C PHE A 552 -30.89 3.80 2.51
N ALA A 553 -31.59 4.48 1.61
CA ALA A 553 -31.33 5.88 1.33
C ALA A 553 -31.74 6.76 2.52
N MET A 554 -30.86 7.65 3.00
CA MET A 554 -31.22 8.61 4.06
C MET A 554 -31.85 9.89 3.50
N GLN A 555 -31.79 10.08 2.19
CA GLN A 555 -32.35 11.22 1.47
C GLN A 555 -32.86 10.79 0.10
N ASP A 556 -33.67 11.63 -0.54
CA ASP A 556 -34.15 11.37 -1.91
C ASP A 556 -32.98 11.34 -2.90
N ILE A 557 -32.91 10.30 -3.73
CA ILE A 557 -31.89 10.12 -4.77
C ILE A 557 -32.59 10.14 -6.13
N ALA A 558 -32.28 11.15 -6.95
CA ALA A 558 -32.89 11.31 -8.27
C ALA A 558 -32.44 10.24 -9.28
N ASP A 559 -33.28 9.99 -10.29
CA ASP A 559 -32.96 9.11 -11.42
C ASP A 559 -31.62 9.47 -12.09
N GLY A 560 -30.76 8.47 -12.27
CA GLY A 560 -29.43 8.57 -12.85
C GLY A 560 -28.38 9.21 -11.93
N ASN A 561 -28.72 9.55 -10.68
CA ASN A 561 -27.72 10.03 -9.73
C ASN A 561 -26.86 8.89 -9.21
N PHE A 562 -25.58 9.19 -9.07
CA PHE A 562 -24.61 8.31 -8.41
C PHE A 562 -24.95 8.12 -6.93
N VAL A 563 -24.97 6.86 -6.49
CA VAL A 563 -25.24 6.40 -5.13
C VAL A 563 -23.94 6.23 -4.35
N GLY A 564 -22.97 5.51 -4.88
CA GLY A 564 -21.71 5.19 -4.20
C GLY A 564 -20.84 4.25 -5.03
N THR A 565 -19.57 4.09 -4.63
CA THR A 565 -18.64 3.13 -5.25
C THR A 565 -18.68 1.82 -4.49
N TYR A 566 -18.73 0.67 -5.19
CA TYR A 566 -18.49 -0.63 -4.57
C TYR A 566 -16.99 -0.76 -4.25
N ALA A 567 -16.65 -0.72 -2.96
CA ALA A 567 -15.27 -0.83 -2.49
C ALA A 567 -15.05 -2.18 -1.81
N GLY A 568 -13.91 -2.78 -2.09
CA GLY A 568 -13.51 -4.10 -1.59
C GLY A 568 -12.03 -4.36 -1.84
N HIS A 569 -11.61 -5.61 -1.66
CA HIS A 569 -10.36 -6.07 -2.24
C HIS A 569 -10.48 -6.17 -3.76
N VAL A 570 -9.44 -5.84 -4.51
CA VAL A 570 -9.33 -6.18 -5.95
C VAL A 570 -8.47 -7.44 -6.04
N LEU A 571 -9.02 -8.49 -6.64
CA LEU A 571 -8.47 -9.83 -6.72
C LEU A 571 -8.21 -10.21 -8.18
N SER A 572 -7.17 -11.02 -8.39
CA SER A 572 -7.02 -11.85 -9.59
C SER A 572 -8.00 -13.03 -9.57
N ASN A 573 -8.12 -13.75 -10.69
CA ASN A 573 -8.92 -14.99 -10.77
C ASN A 573 -8.50 -16.01 -9.71
N ASN A 574 -7.20 -16.32 -9.65
CA ASN A 574 -6.65 -17.28 -8.69
C ASN A 574 -6.95 -16.85 -7.25
N ALA A 575 -6.82 -15.55 -6.95
CA ALA A 575 -7.12 -14.99 -5.64
C ALA A 575 -8.61 -15.07 -5.29
N ALA A 576 -9.51 -14.94 -6.26
CA ALA A 576 -10.96 -15.10 -6.07
C ALA A 576 -11.34 -16.57 -5.83
N ASP A 577 -10.72 -17.51 -6.55
CA ASP A 577 -10.99 -18.96 -6.43
C ASP A 577 -10.64 -19.52 -5.04
N LEU A 578 -9.60 -18.96 -4.40
CA LEU A 578 -9.23 -19.29 -3.02
C LEU A 578 -10.33 -18.96 -2.00
N THR A 579 -11.20 -18.00 -2.31
CA THR A 579 -12.33 -17.64 -1.45
C THR A 579 -13.52 -18.59 -1.60
N GLY A 580 -13.55 -19.42 -2.65
CA GLY A 580 -14.72 -20.21 -3.03
C GLY A 580 -15.25 -21.16 -1.96
N ASP A 581 -14.38 -21.85 -1.21
CA ASP A 581 -14.83 -22.75 -0.13
C ASP A 581 -15.46 -21.97 1.02
N ILE A 582 -14.90 -20.80 1.36
CA ILE A 582 -15.42 -19.91 2.41
C ILE A 582 -16.79 -19.39 2.01
N ARG A 583 -16.95 -18.91 0.77
CA ARG A 583 -18.22 -18.38 0.26
C ARG A 583 -19.32 -19.43 0.20
N ARG A 584 -19.00 -20.65 -0.24
CA ARG A 584 -19.95 -21.77 -0.27
C ARG A 584 -20.37 -22.16 1.15
N HIS A 585 -19.42 -22.23 2.07
CA HIS A 585 -19.70 -22.61 3.45
C HIS A 585 -20.52 -21.57 4.23
N ASN A 586 -20.28 -20.26 4.02
CA ASN A 586 -21.04 -19.21 4.70
C ASN A 586 -22.23 -18.68 3.89
N HIS A 587 -22.51 -19.25 2.72
CA HIS A 587 -23.58 -18.89 1.78
C HIS A 587 -23.60 -17.39 1.42
N ARG A 588 -22.42 -16.75 1.32
CA ARG A 588 -22.29 -15.32 1.02
C ARG A 588 -21.29 -15.10 -0.11
N ASN A 589 -21.75 -14.43 -1.17
CA ASN A 589 -20.91 -14.02 -2.28
C ASN A 589 -20.91 -12.50 -2.43
N TYR A 590 -19.75 -11.89 -2.14
CA TYR A 590 -19.50 -10.46 -2.32
C TYR A 590 -18.49 -10.21 -3.45
N LEU A 591 -18.30 -11.18 -4.35
CA LEU A 591 -17.55 -10.96 -5.58
C LEU A 591 -18.41 -10.17 -6.56
N PHE A 592 -17.82 -9.12 -7.10
CA PHE A 592 -18.39 -8.32 -8.15
C PHE A 592 -17.41 -8.29 -9.31
N GLU A 593 -17.86 -8.81 -10.45
CA GLU A 593 -17.11 -8.84 -11.70
C GLU A 593 -17.94 -8.22 -12.83
N PHE A 594 -17.26 -7.62 -13.79
CA PHE A 594 -17.86 -7.28 -15.08
C PHE A 594 -17.34 -8.25 -16.13
N GLU A 595 -18.13 -8.49 -17.19
CA GLU A 595 -17.67 -9.25 -18.34
C GLU A 595 -16.32 -8.69 -18.82
N HIS A 596 -15.35 -9.57 -19.09
CA HIS A 596 -13.99 -9.18 -19.38
C HIS A 596 -13.39 -10.11 -20.44
N ASP A 597 -12.75 -9.56 -21.47
CA ASP A 597 -12.15 -10.31 -22.59
C ASP A 597 -10.72 -10.79 -22.26
N SER A 598 -10.30 -10.65 -21.00
CA SER A 598 -8.94 -10.97 -20.56
C SER A 598 -8.92 -12.18 -19.65
N LEU A 599 -7.78 -12.89 -19.68
CA LEU A 599 -7.50 -14.00 -18.79
C LEU A 599 -7.30 -13.58 -17.33
N GLU A 600 -7.09 -12.28 -17.08
CA GLU A 600 -6.86 -11.70 -15.74
C GLU A 600 -7.82 -10.51 -15.50
N PRO A 601 -9.10 -10.74 -15.19
CA PRO A 601 -10.06 -9.70 -14.85
C PRO A 601 -9.79 -9.13 -13.44
N GLU A 602 -10.20 -7.88 -13.24
CA GLU A 602 -10.23 -7.26 -11.91
C GLU A 602 -11.54 -7.64 -11.19
N ILE A 603 -11.46 -8.50 -10.18
CA ILE A 603 -12.61 -8.95 -9.38
C ILE A 603 -12.66 -8.19 -8.06
N PHE A 604 -13.79 -7.60 -7.71
CA PHE A 604 -13.95 -6.82 -6.48
C PHE A 604 -14.62 -7.67 -5.39
N ASP A 605 -13.97 -7.86 -4.25
CA ASP A 605 -14.47 -8.64 -3.11
C ASP A 605 -14.72 -7.77 -1.88
N ALA A 606 -15.99 -7.57 -1.50
CA ALA A 606 -16.36 -6.82 -0.30
C ALA A 606 -16.59 -7.70 0.94
N ALA A 607 -16.21 -8.98 0.94
CA ALA A 607 -16.46 -9.87 2.08
C ALA A 607 -15.74 -9.41 3.36
N ARG A 608 -14.43 -9.13 3.25
CA ARG A 608 -13.57 -8.82 4.42
C ARG A 608 -13.42 -7.34 4.71
N VAL A 609 -13.53 -6.47 3.70
CA VAL A 609 -13.44 -5.00 3.80
C VAL A 609 -14.43 -4.41 2.81
N GLY A 610 -15.09 -3.30 3.14
CA GLY A 610 -16.01 -2.66 2.21
C GLY A 610 -16.69 -1.42 2.76
N ASN A 611 -17.67 -0.86 2.04
CA ASN A 611 -18.51 0.22 2.53
C ASN A 611 -20.00 -0.19 2.55
N ALA A 612 -20.89 0.74 2.89
CA ALA A 612 -22.33 0.50 2.97
C ALA A 612 -22.94 -0.06 1.68
N THR A 613 -22.30 0.14 0.52
CA THR A 613 -22.84 -0.34 -0.76
C THR A 613 -22.77 -1.86 -0.93
N ARG A 614 -22.00 -2.57 -0.08
CA ARG A 614 -21.99 -4.05 -0.03
C ARG A 614 -23.30 -4.66 0.46
N PHE A 615 -24.19 -3.85 1.06
CA PHE A 615 -25.49 -4.27 1.58
C PHE A 615 -26.64 -3.96 0.61
N LEU A 616 -26.37 -3.64 -0.65
CA LEU A 616 -27.42 -3.54 -1.67
C LEU A 616 -27.89 -4.95 -1.99
N ASN A 617 -29.09 -5.29 -1.57
CA ASN A 617 -29.64 -6.63 -1.76
C ASN A 617 -30.06 -6.88 -3.21
N HIS A 618 -30.11 -8.17 -3.58
CA HIS A 618 -30.59 -8.59 -4.88
C HIS A 618 -32.08 -8.29 -5.07
N ARG A 619 -32.46 -7.79 -6.25
CA ARG A 619 -33.83 -7.90 -6.75
C ARG A 619 -33.87 -7.93 -8.28
N GLY A 620 -34.25 -9.09 -8.84
CA GLY A 620 -34.32 -9.30 -10.29
C GLY A 620 -35.58 -8.76 -10.96
N HIS A 621 -35.79 -9.19 -12.21
CA HIS A 621 -36.99 -8.95 -13.03
C HIS A 621 -37.37 -7.46 -13.21
N GLY A 622 -36.39 -6.57 -13.16
CA GLY A 622 -36.57 -5.13 -13.36
C GLY A 622 -37.19 -4.39 -12.18
N GLU A 623 -37.28 -5.02 -11.01
CA GLU A 623 -37.77 -4.38 -9.79
C GLU A 623 -36.69 -3.62 -9.02
N ASP A 624 -35.41 -3.81 -9.37
CA ASP A 624 -34.26 -3.07 -8.86
C ASP A 624 -34.41 -1.55 -9.05
N ASN A 625 -33.74 -0.80 -8.18
CA ASN A 625 -33.74 0.67 -8.20
C ASN A 625 -32.33 1.27 -8.34
N VAL A 626 -31.30 0.42 -8.32
CA VAL A 626 -29.90 0.77 -8.53
C VAL A 626 -29.30 -0.12 -9.61
N GLY A 627 -28.47 0.46 -10.47
CA GLY A 627 -27.65 -0.25 -11.46
C GLY A 627 -26.16 -0.05 -11.21
N ALA A 628 -25.35 -1.00 -11.65
CA ALA A 628 -23.90 -0.95 -11.58
C ALA A 628 -23.29 -0.57 -12.93
N GLU A 629 -22.26 0.28 -12.92
CA GLU A 629 -21.48 0.63 -14.10
C GLU A 629 -19.99 0.50 -13.81
N ASN A 630 -19.24 -0.12 -14.73
CA ASN A 630 -17.78 -0.07 -14.71
C ASN A 630 -17.32 1.28 -15.29
N ILE A 631 -16.62 2.07 -14.48
CA ILE A 631 -16.15 3.41 -14.82
C ILE A 631 -14.64 3.48 -14.69
N LEU A 632 -13.98 3.99 -15.73
CA LEU A 632 -12.55 4.27 -15.71
C LEU A 632 -12.28 5.62 -15.02
N VAL A 633 -11.75 5.56 -13.80
CA VAL A 633 -11.45 6.70 -12.93
C VAL A 633 -9.94 6.88 -12.85
N ASN A 634 -9.41 7.92 -13.50
CA ASN A 634 -7.98 8.27 -13.42
C ASN A 634 -6.98 7.15 -13.79
N GLY A 635 -7.41 6.16 -14.58
CA GLY A 635 -6.58 5.03 -15.00
C GLY A 635 -6.85 3.73 -14.23
N GLU A 636 -7.96 3.66 -13.48
CA GLU A 636 -8.40 2.49 -12.73
C GLU A 636 -9.86 2.19 -13.03
N HIS A 637 -10.22 0.92 -13.18
CA HIS A 637 -11.63 0.54 -13.18
C HIS A 637 -12.18 0.60 -11.75
N GLN A 638 -13.39 1.11 -11.64
CA GLN A 638 -14.15 1.14 -10.40
C GLN A 638 -15.61 0.87 -10.70
N ILE A 639 -16.30 0.27 -9.74
CA ILE A 639 -17.72 -0.06 -9.85
C ILE A 639 -18.53 1.07 -9.21
N GLY A 640 -19.26 1.81 -10.03
CA GLY A 640 -20.16 2.87 -9.57
C GLY A 640 -21.60 2.41 -9.56
N PHE A 641 -22.32 2.69 -8.48
CA PHE A 641 -23.77 2.49 -8.42
C PHE A 641 -24.53 3.77 -8.74
N PHE A 642 -25.57 3.64 -9.56
CA PHE A 642 -26.41 4.74 -10.02
C PHE A 642 -27.88 4.37 -9.87
N ALA A 643 -28.71 5.32 -9.43
CA ALA A 643 -30.15 5.10 -9.33
C ALA A 643 -30.76 4.93 -10.73
N LYS A 644 -31.57 3.88 -10.94
CA LYS A 644 -32.31 3.62 -12.20
C LYS A 644 -33.65 4.36 -12.26
N LYS A 645 -34.12 4.82 -11.10
CA LYS A 645 -35.37 5.56 -10.90
C LYS A 645 -35.22 6.45 -9.67
N GLN A 646 -36.16 7.36 -9.46
CA GLN A 646 -36.21 8.13 -8.20
C GLN A 646 -36.34 7.18 -7.02
N VAL A 647 -35.43 7.30 -6.04
CA VAL A 647 -35.47 6.61 -4.75
C VAL A 647 -35.82 7.63 -3.68
N LYS A 648 -36.75 7.31 -2.78
CA LYS A 648 -37.13 8.18 -1.66
C LYS A 648 -36.32 7.89 -0.42
N ALA A 649 -36.20 8.88 0.46
CA ALA A 649 -35.65 8.68 1.80
C ALA A 649 -36.38 7.53 2.52
N GLY A 650 -35.61 6.60 3.07
CA GLY A 650 -36.09 5.42 3.78
C GLY A 650 -36.33 4.18 2.92
N GLU A 651 -36.25 4.28 1.59
CA GLU A 651 -36.35 3.12 0.68
C GLU A 651 -35.05 2.30 0.65
N GLU A 652 -35.19 0.98 0.51
CA GLU A 652 -34.06 0.05 0.34
C GLU A 652 -33.48 0.20 -1.06
N LEU A 653 -32.15 0.19 -1.15
CA LEU A 653 -31.40 0.18 -2.40
C LEU A 653 -31.18 -1.27 -2.83
N LEU A 654 -31.69 -1.59 -4.00
CA LEU A 654 -31.80 -2.94 -4.53
C LEU A 654 -31.14 -2.99 -5.91
N LEU A 655 -30.33 -4.01 -6.12
CA LEU A 655 -29.51 -4.23 -7.30
C LEU A 655 -29.90 -5.54 -7.97
N ASP A 656 -29.93 -5.59 -9.29
CA ASP A 656 -29.95 -6.87 -10.00
C ASP A 656 -28.53 -7.47 -10.04
N TYR A 657 -28.37 -8.68 -9.51
CA TYR A 657 -27.06 -9.36 -9.45
C TYR A 657 -26.73 -10.06 -10.78
N GLY A 658 -27.71 -10.18 -11.69
CA GLY A 658 -27.56 -10.85 -12.97
C GLY A 658 -27.63 -12.37 -12.88
N ASP A 659 -27.89 -13.00 -14.03
CA ASP A 659 -28.12 -14.45 -14.13
C ASP A 659 -26.86 -15.25 -13.76
N THR A 660 -25.67 -14.73 -14.07
CA THR A 660 -24.38 -15.40 -13.83
C THR A 660 -24.06 -15.58 -12.35
N TYR A 661 -24.61 -14.71 -11.49
CA TYR A 661 -24.46 -14.83 -10.04
C TYR A 661 -25.06 -16.13 -9.50
N TRP A 662 -26.18 -16.56 -10.08
CA TRP A 662 -26.90 -17.77 -9.66
C TRP A 662 -26.28 -19.03 -10.28
N THR A 663 -25.79 -18.95 -11.52
CA THR A 663 -25.21 -20.12 -12.20
C THR A 663 -23.86 -20.54 -11.62
N ASN A 664 -23.02 -19.61 -11.16
CA ASN A 664 -21.69 -19.93 -10.60
C ASN A 664 -21.73 -20.54 -9.19
N ASN A 665 -22.90 -20.57 -8.55
CA ASN A 665 -23.11 -21.26 -7.27
C ASN A 665 -23.76 -22.65 -7.44
N ASN A 666 -24.17 -23.02 -8.66
CA ASN A 666 -24.96 -24.22 -8.94
C ASN A 666 -24.14 -25.48 -9.28
N ASP A 667 -22.84 -25.50 -8.98
CA ASP A 667 -22.06 -26.72 -9.19
C ASP A 667 -22.38 -27.84 -8.18
N ASP A 668 -23.25 -27.65 -7.17
CA ASP A 668 -23.90 -28.74 -6.40
C ASP A 668 -25.02 -28.21 -5.45
N ASP A 669 -26.14 -27.69 -5.99
CA ASP A 669 -27.50 -27.70 -5.36
C ASP A 669 -28.40 -26.61 -5.99
N GLU A 670 -29.33 -26.99 -6.89
CA GLU A 670 -30.48 -26.15 -7.23
C GLU A 670 -31.47 -26.16 -6.06
N PRO A 671 -31.90 -25.00 -5.51
CA PRO A 671 -33.20 -24.91 -4.88
C PRO A 671 -34.22 -24.64 -5.99
N THR A 672 -34.82 -25.70 -6.52
CA THR A 672 -36.02 -25.60 -7.35
C THR A 672 -37.20 -25.26 -6.44
N ASP A 673 -37.36 -23.98 -6.09
CA ASP A 673 -38.63 -23.29 -5.78
C ASP A 673 -38.39 -22.03 -4.90
N GLU A 674 -39.08 -20.92 -5.22
CA GLU A 674 -39.12 -19.66 -4.45
C GLU A 674 -39.57 -19.81 -2.98
N LYS A 675 -39.96 -21.02 -2.55
CA LYS A 675 -40.33 -21.30 -1.15
C LYS A 675 -39.13 -21.52 -0.23
N ASP A 676 -37.99 -21.99 -0.74
CA ASP A 676 -36.85 -22.33 0.12
C ASP A 676 -36.01 -21.09 0.48
N ALA A 677 -36.21 -19.96 -0.21
CA ALA A 677 -35.65 -18.66 0.19
C ALA A 677 -36.24 -18.13 1.52
N GLN A 678 -37.38 -18.66 1.98
CA GLN A 678 -37.97 -18.29 3.27
C GLN A 678 -37.28 -18.95 4.48
N ASP A 679 -36.50 -20.02 4.26
CA ASP A 679 -35.77 -20.71 5.33
C ASP A 679 -34.33 -20.19 5.53
N LEU A 680 -33.89 -19.22 4.71
CA LEU A 680 -32.65 -18.44 4.92
C LEU A 680 -32.79 -17.35 6.01
N HIS A 681 -33.86 -17.40 6.80
CA HIS A 681 -34.11 -16.50 7.92
C HIS A 681 -33.34 -16.88 9.20
N ILE A 682 -32.01 -16.98 9.16
CA ILE A 682 -31.16 -16.86 10.37
C ILE A 682 -29.88 -16.09 10.06
#